data_AF-A0A8S2NR10-F1
#
_entry.id   AF-A0A8S2NR10-F1
#
_cell.length_a   1.000
_cell.length_b   1.000
_cell.length_c   1.000
_cell.angle_alpha   90.00
_cell.angle_beta   90.00
_cell.angle_gamma   90.00
#
_symmetry.space_group_name_H-M   'P 1'
#
loop_
_entity.id
_entity.type
_entity.pdbx_description
1 polymer ?
#
loop_
_entity_poly.entity_id
_entity_poly.type
_entity_poly.pdbx_seq_one_letter_code
_entity_poly.pdbx_strand_id
1 'polypeptide(L)'
;NDQCPQCIFRLAPNALSIPIDVKYLEVSATEYLLDDQEELISSPMVVNFDTTEYQQKLLLLAIPYVSKRSNHRENVIKIRQSSGMWKSINSKESTFDSYKEKHFVECQLEQSTACAVVSRLKQDKILIDKHSSGRFSSNVDPRLTMEWPANVCSTNLNINLRVLPVDLPAFTQFIKNCSSDCQGLIAVGPIIELQFDNVSLLKPIKFTLPILVQAKQKVAPIKPTIVVQSQTLQETPTTTPSQQELILQQQQSIFKSVLGDDSNNERLVLLFSNHNENTWHIDSDIHLFDSKIHDIVTTNMKNLHSRMIIARYDRQFTSAKQLQTTINLLEESLNQRIVSLILRRRLSNLNEICFVCCSSRRINNIDRDLQADEFIDPDEQIKELILQEGQLLELRFRGNVVPIEYNKQSYRFAFNTYFPFYFQTNVSEIDKYSQHLSPFFYGFVQVFSRAITKEHDQKKHQIDATKQQWREADVCQAELVIRLPKSTEGIRAPTPKTLTKFTPEGILTPLIFHELSASLVGDEWRRLARRLGMTKIRIEALGHEYADDAGYYMLLTWFKRAPRSIDKDSLLINALTNIKRWDIAQELELMKEAKRQEQRISSRDDQLRIFHVAFTRICQHDECIRTWKQIARELMLSNEDIQRIEEQYLLNQERCLRSLELWASDDSRADMKILARMMRSLGFRALSRELGTMV
;
A
#
# COMPACT_ATOMS: atom_id res chain seq x y z
N ASN A 1 10.75 24.67 6.32
CA ASN A 1 11.61 25.79 6.77
C ASN A 1 10.71 26.82 7.42
N ASP A 2 10.59 26.78 8.75
CA ASP A 2 10.27 27.93 9.60
C ASP A 2 10.76 27.64 11.02
N GLN A 3 11.96 28.17 11.27
CA GLN A 3 12.47 28.67 12.53
C GLN A 3 12.15 27.91 13.84
N CYS A 4 13.22 27.23 14.27
CA CYS A 4 13.84 27.37 15.60
C CYS A 4 13.43 26.28 16.60
N PRO A 5 14.47 25.67 17.20
CA PRO A 5 14.77 26.32 18.45
C PRO A 5 16.29 26.57 18.65
N GLN A 6 16.62 27.85 18.84
CA GLN A 6 17.96 28.32 19.14
C GLN A 6 18.26 27.81 20.54
N CYS A 7 19.15 26.82 20.60
CA CYS A 7 19.74 26.40 21.85
C CYS A 7 20.45 27.60 22.48
N ILE A 8 20.32 27.74 23.79
CA ILE A 8 20.96 28.83 24.51
C ILE A 8 22.25 28.29 25.11
N PHE A 9 23.37 28.89 24.71
CA PHE A 9 24.68 28.59 25.25
C PHE A 9 25.09 29.70 26.21
N ARG A 10 25.40 29.33 27.45
CA ARG A 10 25.94 30.26 28.45
C ARG A 10 27.29 29.74 28.91
N LEU A 11 28.26 30.63 28.89
CA LEU A 11 29.56 30.40 29.50
C LEU A 11 29.61 31.12 30.85
N ALA A 12 30.50 30.69 31.75
CA ALA A 12 30.74 31.39 33.00
C ALA A 12 31.14 32.87 32.74
N PRO A 13 30.82 33.82 33.64
CA PRO A 13 31.01 35.26 33.41
C PRO A 13 32.44 35.70 33.03
N ASN A 14 33.46 34.88 33.32
CA ASN A 14 34.87 35.15 33.04
C ASN A 14 35.44 34.31 31.88
N ALA A 15 34.58 33.65 31.11
CA ALA A 15 34.98 32.79 30.03
C ALA A 15 35.17 33.57 28.72
N LEU A 16 36.36 33.45 28.10
CA LEU A 16 36.55 33.82 26.69
C LEU A 16 35.49 33.16 25.80
N SER A 17 35.03 33.89 24.79
CA SER A 17 34.15 33.36 23.73
C SER A 17 34.79 32.12 23.09
N ILE A 18 34.03 31.04 22.97
CA ILE A 18 34.46 29.78 22.33
C ILE A 18 33.60 29.58 21.08
N PRO A 19 34.16 29.19 19.93
CA PRO A 19 33.36 28.78 18.79
C PRO A 19 32.56 27.51 19.14
N ILE A 20 31.24 27.57 18.97
CA ILE A 20 30.34 26.44 19.18
C ILE A 20 29.71 26.09 17.83
N ASP A 21 29.93 24.86 17.37
CA ASP A 21 29.28 24.30 16.17
C ASP A 21 28.19 23.32 16.61
N VAL A 22 26.99 23.47 16.02
CA VAL A 22 25.82 22.65 16.35
C VAL A 22 25.29 22.01 15.07
N LYS A 23 25.24 20.68 15.06
CA LYS A 23 24.74 19.90 13.93
C LYS A 23 23.56 19.04 14.37
N TYR A 24 22.39 19.27 13.79
CA TYR A 24 21.23 18.41 14.04
C TYR A 24 21.39 17.06 13.35
N LEU A 25 20.97 16.01 14.04
CA LEU A 25 20.98 14.64 13.56
C LEU A 25 19.56 14.22 13.16
N GLU A 26 19.46 13.32 12.18
CA GLU A 26 18.21 12.61 11.92
C GLU A 26 17.87 11.68 13.09
N VAL A 27 16.59 11.55 13.42
CA VAL A 27 16.11 10.66 14.49
C VAL A 27 16.43 9.19 14.20
N SER A 28 16.45 8.81 12.92
CA SER A 28 16.87 7.48 12.46
C SER A 28 18.33 7.16 12.78
N ALA A 29 19.19 8.18 12.84
CA ALA A 29 20.63 8.04 13.10
C ALA A 29 20.94 7.92 14.60
N THR A 30 19.95 8.08 15.48
CA THR A 30 20.11 8.02 16.93
C THR A 30 19.76 6.66 17.52
N GLU A 31 20.18 5.57 16.86
CA GLU A 31 19.97 4.19 17.33
C GLU A 31 20.23 4.09 18.85
N TYR A 32 19.30 3.48 19.59
CA TYR A 32 19.36 3.26 21.05
C TYR A 32 19.33 4.52 21.93
N LEU A 33 18.80 5.64 21.43
CA LEU A 33 18.61 6.86 22.24
C LEU A 33 17.55 6.68 23.34
N LEU A 34 16.46 6.00 23.01
CA LEU A 34 15.28 5.86 23.86
C LEU A 34 15.32 4.56 24.64
N ASP A 35 15.07 4.64 25.95
CA ASP A 35 14.74 3.49 26.79
C ASP A 35 13.22 3.26 26.79
N ASP A 36 12.77 2.16 27.41
CA ASP A 36 11.34 1.88 27.60
C ASP A 36 10.64 3.06 28.29
N GLN A 37 9.43 3.40 27.82
CA GLN A 37 8.64 4.55 28.27
C GLN A 37 9.22 5.94 27.97
N GLU A 38 10.32 6.07 27.24
CA GLU A 38 10.88 7.37 26.87
C GLU A 38 10.32 7.91 25.54
N GLU A 39 10.26 9.24 25.44
CA GLU A 39 9.83 9.95 24.24
C GLU A 39 10.84 11.02 23.88
N LEU A 40 11.24 11.09 22.61
CA LEU A 40 12.13 12.14 22.13
C LEU A 40 11.32 13.44 21.89
N ILE A 41 11.71 14.53 22.55
CA ILE A 41 10.95 15.79 22.59
C ILE A 41 11.77 17.01 22.14
N SER A 42 13.01 16.80 21.71
CA SER A 42 13.82 17.78 20.97
C SER A 42 14.47 17.09 19.77
N SER A 43 14.87 17.87 18.77
CA SER A 43 15.74 17.34 17.71
C SER A 43 17.08 16.92 18.31
N PRO A 44 17.60 15.71 18.02
CA PRO A 44 18.93 15.32 18.46
C PRO A 44 19.99 16.17 17.76
N MET A 45 21.08 16.48 18.44
CA MET A 45 22.15 17.30 17.89
C MET A 45 23.52 16.94 18.43
N VAL A 46 24.56 17.29 17.69
CA VAL A 46 25.95 17.26 18.12
C VAL A 46 26.39 18.68 18.41
N VAL A 47 26.89 18.88 19.63
CA VAL A 47 27.48 20.15 20.06
C VAL A 47 28.99 19.98 20.09
N ASN A 48 29.70 20.71 19.23
CA ASN A 48 31.15 20.72 19.13
C ASN A 48 31.70 22.04 19.66
N PHE A 49 32.67 21.96 20.57
CA PHE A 49 33.38 23.11 21.13
C PHE A 49 34.77 22.69 21.60
N ASP A 50 35.73 23.61 21.46
CA ASP A 50 37.12 23.37 21.85
C ASP A 50 37.31 23.49 23.37
N THR A 51 37.91 22.47 23.96
CA THR A 51 38.23 22.36 25.39
C THR A 51 39.74 22.41 25.63
N THR A 52 40.44 23.35 24.97
CA THR A 52 41.91 23.49 25.12
C THR A 52 42.32 23.63 26.60
N GLU A 53 43.46 22.99 26.95
CA GLU A 53 43.93 22.59 28.29
C GLU A 53 43.93 23.63 29.42
N TYR A 54 43.75 24.92 29.15
CA TYR A 54 43.83 25.99 30.17
C TYR A 54 42.50 26.50 30.71
N GLN A 55 41.37 25.91 30.30
CA GLN A 55 40.04 26.36 30.74
C GLN A 55 39.10 25.17 30.98
N GLN A 56 39.04 24.69 32.23
CA GLN A 56 37.93 23.85 32.73
C GLN A 56 36.63 24.66 32.68
N LYS A 57 36.05 24.83 31.50
CA LYS A 57 34.83 25.62 31.28
C LYS A 57 33.64 24.69 31.17
N LEU A 58 32.75 24.81 32.16
CA LEU A 58 31.40 24.25 32.09
C LEU A 58 30.59 25.07 31.08
N LEU A 59 30.21 24.44 29.96
CA LEU A 59 29.27 25.02 29.02
C LEU A 59 27.85 24.73 29.51
N LEU A 60 27.09 25.76 29.84
CA LEU A 60 25.66 25.61 30.14
C LEU A 60 24.88 25.62 28.83
N LEU A 61 24.25 24.49 28.53
CA LEU A 61 23.39 24.31 27.37
C LEU A 61 21.94 24.27 27.83
N ALA A 62 21.09 25.13 27.25
CA ALA A 62 19.65 25.03 27.38
C ALA A 62 19.04 24.55 26.05
N ILE A 63 18.44 23.36 26.07
CA ILE A 63 17.80 22.75 24.91
C ILE A 63 16.29 22.95 25.00
N PRO A 64 15.69 23.62 24.02
CA PRO A 64 14.24 23.78 23.92
C PRO A 64 13.52 22.50 23.49
N TYR A 65 12.30 22.30 23.98
CA TYR A 65 11.49 21.09 23.74
C TYR A 65 10.02 21.38 23.43
N VAL A 66 9.32 20.40 22.85
CA VAL A 66 7.93 20.55 22.35
C VAL A 66 6.85 19.79 23.13
N SER A 67 7.23 19.02 24.16
CA SER A 67 6.27 18.30 25.00
C SER A 67 5.43 19.22 25.88
N LYS A 68 4.20 18.79 26.17
CA LYS A 68 3.37 19.43 27.19
C LYS A 68 3.81 18.95 28.56
N ARG A 69 3.79 19.84 29.55
CA ARG A 69 4.05 19.46 30.94
C ARG A 69 3.07 18.38 31.37
N SER A 70 3.63 17.31 31.93
CA SER A 70 2.91 16.19 32.52
C SER A 70 3.40 16.00 33.94
N ASN A 71 2.49 15.76 34.88
CA ASN A 71 2.88 15.60 36.29
C ASN A 71 3.62 14.28 36.55
N HIS A 72 3.40 13.26 35.72
CA HIS A 72 4.01 11.93 35.87
C HIS A 72 5.27 11.74 35.02
N ARG A 73 5.63 12.72 34.19
CA ARG A 73 6.85 12.69 33.37
C ARG A 73 7.80 13.81 33.77
N GLU A 74 9.08 13.57 33.57
CA GLU A 74 10.13 14.59 33.68
C GLU A 74 10.91 14.64 32.38
N ASN A 75 11.46 15.82 32.07
CA ASN A 75 12.27 16.02 30.87
C ASN A 75 13.74 16.08 31.25
N VAL A 76 14.55 15.24 30.61
CA VAL A 76 15.98 15.11 30.91
C VAL A 76 16.81 15.14 29.62
N ILE A 77 18.05 15.61 29.73
CA ILE A 77 19.00 15.56 28.62
C ILE A 77 19.73 14.23 28.68
N LYS A 78 19.73 13.52 27.55
CA LYS A 78 20.61 12.37 27.30
C LYS A 78 21.79 12.83 26.46
N ILE A 79 22.99 12.37 26.83
CA ILE A 79 24.22 12.58 26.07
C ILE A 79 24.79 11.25 25.61
N ARG A 80 25.44 11.25 24.44
CA ARG A 80 26.13 10.08 23.91
C ARG A 80 27.52 9.99 24.51
N GLN A 81 27.78 8.90 25.24
CA GLN A 81 29.09 8.64 25.83
C GLN A 81 30.10 8.17 24.77
N SER A 82 31.39 8.19 25.13
CA SER A 82 32.48 7.63 24.30
C SER A 82 32.30 6.13 24.00
N SER A 83 31.58 5.40 24.85
CA SER A 83 31.19 4.00 24.64
C SER A 83 30.13 3.82 23.54
N GLY A 84 29.57 4.91 23.02
CA GLY A 84 28.47 4.92 22.05
C GLY A 84 27.07 4.88 22.67
N MET A 85 26.95 4.58 23.97
CA MET A 85 25.69 4.50 24.71
C MET A 85 25.16 5.88 25.11
N TRP A 86 23.84 6.02 25.20
CA TRP A 86 23.20 7.23 25.70
C TRP A 86 22.99 7.19 27.21
N LYS A 87 23.27 8.29 27.90
CA LYS A 87 23.09 8.40 29.36
C LYS A 87 22.42 9.72 29.72
N SER A 88 21.44 9.66 30.63
CA SER A 88 20.81 10.85 31.21
C SER A 88 21.78 11.58 32.15
N ILE A 89 21.85 12.90 32.03
CA ILE A 89 22.63 13.77 32.91
C ILE A 89 21.73 14.64 33.79
N ASN A 90 22.31 15.21 34.84
CA ASN A 90 21.58 16.12 35.71
C ASN A 90 21.07 17.31 34.89
N SER A 91 19.76 17.47 34.89
CA SER A 91 19.03 18.37 33.99
C SER A 91 18.04 19.20 34.79
N LYS A 92 17.86 20.47 34.42
CA LYS A 92 16.93 21.38 35.09
C LYS A 92 16.01 22.04 34.08
N GLU A 93 14.70 21.93 34.27
CA GLU A 93 13.77 22.71 33.46
C GLU A 93 13.89 24.21 33.77
N SER A 94 13.92 25.03 32.72
CA SER A 94 14.00 26.48 32.83
C SER A 94 13.11 27.18 31.80
N THR A 95 12.82 28.45 32.11
CA THR A 95 12.10 29.38 31.25
C THR A 95 12.90 30.66 31.20
N PHE A 96 13.04 31.24 30.02
CA PHE A 96 13.77 32.49 29.81
C PHE A 96 12.77 33.58 29.45
N ASP A 97 12.91 34.76 30.05
CA ASP A 97 12.00 35.90 29.80
C ASP A 97 12.03 36.35 28.33
N SER A 98 13.16 36.17 27.66
CA SER A 98 13.32 36.43 26.22
C SER A 98 12.56 35.44 25.34
N TYR A 99 12.12 34.29 25.88
CA TYR A 99 11.49 33.19 25.15
C TYR A 99 10.29 32.61 25.92
N LYS A 100 9.33 33.47 26.30
CA LYS A 100 8.18 33.07 27.15
C LYS A 100 7.32 31.93 26.59
N GLU A 101 7.31 31.75 25.28
CA GLU A 101 6.54 30.71 24.59
C GLU A 101 7.27 29.35 24.50
N LYS A 102 8.56 29.30 24.89
CA LYS A 102 9.39 28.09 24.79
C LYS A 102 9.82 27.60 26.17
N HIS A 103 9.86 26.29 26.32
CA HIS A 103 10.40 25.63 27.50
C HIS A 103 11.76 25.01 27.18
N PHE A 104 12.66 25.06 28.15
CA PHE A 104 14.04 24.59 27.99
C PHE A 104 14.38 23.59 29.09
N VAL A 105 15.30 22.69 28.77
CA VAL A 105 16.02 21.87 29.74
C VAL A 105 17.47 22.28 29.71
N GLU A 106 18.01 22.63 30.87
CA GLU A 106 19.40 23.04 31.06
C GLU A 106 20.25 21.88 31.53
N CYS A 107 21.47 21.80 31.01
CA CYS A 107 22.52 20.93 31.51
C CYS A 107 23.89 21.60 31.41
N GLN A 108 24.87 20.99 32.07
CA GLN A 108 26.28 21.36 31.93
C GLN A 108 26.98 20.33 31.04
N LEU A 109 27.70 20.80 30.04
CA LEU A 109 28.54 19.99 29.16
C LEU A 109 30.01 20.22 29.49
N GLU A 110 30.74 19.12 29.64
CA GLU A 110 32.19 19.10 29.90
C GLU A 110 33.01 18.91 28.62
N GLN A 111 32.42 18.29 27.60
CA GLN A 111 33.06 17.97 26.32
C GLN A 111 32.05 17.99 25.17
N SER A 112 32.58 18.02 23.96
CA SER A 112 31.78 17.89 22.74
C SER A 112 31.02 16.55 22.74
N THR A 113 29.71 16.59 22.54
CA THR A 113 28.86 15.40 22.62
C THR A 113 27.60 15.53 21.78
N ALA A 114 27.05 14.38 21.36
CA ALA A 114 25.67 14.33 20.93
C ALA A 114 24.74 14.43 22.14
N CYS A 115 23.64 15.17 22.02
CA CYS A 115 22.66 15.36 23.06
C CYS A 115 21.24 15.49 22.50
N ALA A 116 20.25 15.11 23.31
CA ALA A 116 18.83 15.26 23.01
C ALA A 116 18.02 15.35 24.32
N VAL A 117 16.87 16.01 24.27
CA VAL A 117 15.92 16.03 25.38
C VAL A 117 14.93 14.90 25.19
N VAL A 118 14.81 14.05 26.22
CA VAL A 118 13.81 12.98 26.29
C VAL A 118 12.86 13.25 27.45
N SER A 119 11.59 12.95 27.25
CA SER A 119 10.61 12.84 28.33
C SER A 119 10.59 11.41 28.82
N ARG A 120 10.63 11.19 30.13
CA ARG A 120 10.56 9.85 30.75
C ARG A 120 9.66 9.86 31.98
N LEU A 121 9.33 8.69 32.52
CA LEU A 121 8.61 8.61 33.79
C LEU A 121 9.42 9.28 34.91
N LYS A 122 8.75 10.11 35.71
CA LYS A 122 9.36 10.78 36.84
C LYS A 122 9.89 9.75 37.84
N GLN A 123 11.11 9.96 38.30
CA GLN A 123 11.79 9.04 39.20
C GLN A 123 11.93 9.63 40.60
N ASP A 124 11.21 9.04 41.55
CA ASP A 124 11.32 9.40 42.95
C ASP A 124 12.46 8.61 43.60
N LYS A 125 13.39 9.31 44.27
CA LYS A 125 14.50 8.69 45.01
C LYS A 125 14.16 8.61 46.49
N ILE A 126 14.08 7.39 47.00
CA ILE A 126 13.70 7.10 48.38
C ILE A 126 14.93 6.51 49.09
N LEU A 127 15.32 7.13 50.21
CA LEU A 127 16.35 6.62 51.11
C LEU A 127 15.66 6.11 52.38
N ILE A 128 15.69 4.80 52.57
CA ILE A 128 15.23 4.15 53.81
C ILE A 128 16.46 3.98 54.70
N ASP A 129 16.54 4.78 55.75
CA ASP A 129 17.57 4.64 56.78
C ASP A 129 17.21 3.48 57.74
N LYS A 130 18.23 2.70 58.12
CA LYS A 130 18.03 1.49 58.94
C LYS A 130 17.47 1.80 60.33
N HIS A 131 17.80 2.95 60.91
CA HIS A 131 17.48 3.25 62.32
C HIS A 131 16.19 4.04 62.52
N SER A 132 15.69 4.70 61.48
CA SER A 132 14.53 5.58 61.56
C SER A 132 13.30 4.95 60.91
N SER A 133 12.14 5.18 61.53
CA SER A 133 10.86 5.01 60.86
C SER A 133 10.62 6.20 59.93
N GLY A 134 9.95 5.97 58.81
CA GLY A 134 9.69 7.04 57.85
C GLY A 134 8.43 6.81 57.05
N ARG A 135 8.03 7.87 56.35
CA ARG A 135 6.93 7.86 55.40
C ARG A 135 7.36 8.58 54.13
N PHE A 136 7.05 7.98 53.01
CA PHE A 136 7.23 8.54 51.69
C PHE A 136 5.86 8.67 51.00
N SER A 137 5.69 9.72 50.21
CA SER A 137 4.53 9.94 49.34
C SER A 137 5.06 10.30 47.95
N SER A 138 4.54 9.67 46.91
CA SER A 138 5.04 9.86 45.54
C SER A 138 4.76 11.27 45.04
N ASN A 139 5.69 11.82 44.26
CA ASN A 139 5.50 13.10 43.60
C ASN A 139 4.57 13.02 42.37
N VAL A 140 4.21 11.81 41.94
CA VAL A 140 3.31 11.56 40.80
C VAL A 140 1.85 11.46 41.25
N ASP A 141 1.59 10.60 42.25
CA ASP A 141 0.30 10.48 42.92
C ASP A 141 0.53 10.43 44.45
N PRO A 142 0.19 11.49 45.20
CA PRO A 142 0.41 11.54 46.65
C PRO A 142 -0.32 10.46 47.45
N ARG A 143 -1.34 9.80 46.86
CA ARG A 143 -2.04 8.66 47.49
C ARG A 143 -1.17 7.40 47.52
N LEU A 144 -0.19 7.30 46.63
CA LEU A 144 0.84 6.28 46.67
C LEU A 144 1.82 6.62 47.80
N THR A 145 1.74 5.86 48.91
CA THR A 145 2.62 6.06 50.07
C THR A 145 3.31 4.78 50.51
N MET A 146 4.54 4.92 50.99
CA MET A 146 5.31 3.86 51.64
C MET A 146 5.60 4.28 53.08
N GLU A 147 5.22 3.46 54.05
CA GLU A 147 5.48 3.67 55.47
C GLU A 147 6.31 2.51 56.01
N TRP A 148 7.44 2.80 56.67
CA TRP A 148 8.31 1.77 57.22
C TRP A 148 8.59 2.01 58.71
N PRO A 149 8.63 0.93 59.52
CA PRO A 149 9.06 1.02 60.91
C PRO A 149 10.58 1.13 61.02
N ALA A 150 11.09 1.54 62.18
CA ALA A 150 12.52 1.48 62.47
C ALA A 150 13.06 0.04 62.41
N ASN A 151 14.31 -0.12 61.96
CA ASN A 151 14.98 -1.42 61.76
C ASN A 151 14.28 -2.31 60.72
N VAL A 152 13.86 -1.72 59.60
CA VAL A 152 13.23 -2.44 58.48
C VAL A 152 14.25 -3.21 57.62
N CYS A 153 15.47 -2.70 57.50
CA CYS A 153 16.57 -3.30 56.76
C CYS A 153 17.85 -3.34 57.62
N SER A 154 18.77 -4.25 57.33
CA SER A 154 20.09 -4.32 57.98
C SER A 154 21.02 -3.16 57.58
N THR A 155 20.82 -2.65 56.37
CA THR A 155 21.56 -1.54 55.76
C THR A 155 20.60 -0.50 55.21
N ASN A 156 21.10 0.71 54.96
CA ASN A 156 20.31 1.74 54.29
C ASN A 156 19.94 1.24 52.89
N LEU A 157 18.69 1.44 52.50
CA LEU A 157 18.13 0.97 51.24
C LEU A 157 17.76 2.16 50.37
N ASN A 158 18.34 2.21 49.17
CA ASN A 158 17.98 3.19 48.15
C ASN A 158 16.96 2.56 47.20
N ILE A 159 15.81 3.21 47.02
CA ILE A 159 14.77 2.78 46.09
C ILE A 159 14.54 3.90 45.09
N ASN A 160 14.61 3.59 43.80
CA ASN A 160 14.11 4.44 42.73
C ASN A 160 12.71 3.95 42.37
N LEU A 161 11.71 4.82 42.58
CA LEU A 161 10.31 4.54 42.29
C LEU A 161 9.89 5.29 41.03
N ARG A 162 9.30 4.58 40.07
CA ARG A 162 8.62 5.15 38.90
C ARG A 162 7.17 4.70 38.87
N VAL A 163 6.30 5.58 38.42
CA VAL A 163 4.85 5.33 38.37
C VAL A 163 4.38 5.58 36.94
N LEU A 164 3.90 4.53 36.28
CA LEU A 164 3.17 4.63 35.02
C LEU A 164 1.67 4.70 35.35
N PRO A 165 1.04 5.88 35.29
CA PRO A 165 -0.37 6.00 35.58
C PRO A 165 -1.21 5.34 34.49
N VAL A 166 -2.25 4.64 34.93
CA VAL A 166 -3.36 4.27 34.06
C VAL A 166 -4.41 5.37 34.21
N ASP A 167 -4.92 5.94 33.13
CA ASP A 167 -6.02 6.89 33.21
C ASP A 167 -7.35 6.22 32.82
N LEU A 168 -8.46 6.78 33.29
CA LEU A 168 -9.79 6.21 33.02
C LEU A 168 -10.10 6.14 31.51
N PRO A 169 -9.74 7.14 30.67
CA PRO A 169 -9.93 7.06 29.23
C PRO A 169 -9.14 5.92 28.57
N ALA A 170 -7.83 5.77 28.84
CA ALA A 170 -7.03 4.69 28.26
C ALA A 170 -7.51 3.33 28.74
N PHE A 171 -7.87 3.20 30.03
CA PHE A 171 -8.44 1.96 30.55
C PHE A 171 -9.76 1.61 29.86
N THR A 172 -10.68 2.58 29.72
CA THR A 172 -11.97 2.35 29.04
C THR A 172 -11.77 1.97 27.57
N GLN A 173 -10.81 2.61 26.89
CA GLN A 173 -10.47 2.30 25.50
C GLN A 173 -9.85 0.90 25.38
N PHE A 174 -8.98 0.52 26.31
CA PHE A 174 -8.40 -0.81 26.38
C PHE A 174 -9.48 -1.90 26.53
N ILE A 175 -10.41 -1.73 27.47
CA ILE A 175 -11.51 -2.68 27.68
C ILE A 175 -12.39 -2.82 26.42
N LYS A 176 -12.65 -1.71 25.70
CA LYS A 176 -13.40 -1.74 24.44
C LYS A 176 -12.65 -2.51 23.34
N ASN A 177 -11.35 -2.27 23.20
CA ASN A 177 -10.52 -2.90 22.17
C ASN A 177 -10.31 -4.39 22.44
N CYS A 178 -10.21 -4.78 23.71
CA CYS A 178 -9.93 -6.17 24.15
C CYS A 178 -11.17 -6.82 24.80
N SER A 179 -12.37 -6.51 24.30
CA SER A 179 -13.65 -6.91 24.94
C SER A 179 -13.82 -8.40 25.23
N SER A 180 -13.15 -9.31 24.50
CA SER A 180 -13.15 -10.75 24.77
C SER A 180 -12.28 -11.15 25.96
N ASP A 181 -11.13 -10.50 26.12
CA ASP A 181 -10.12 -10.85 27.13
C ASP A 181 -10.28 -10.06 28.44
N CYS A 182 -11.16 -9.05 28.43
CA CYS A 182 -11.33 -8.07 29.51
C CYS A 182 -12.66 -8.16 30.28
N GLN A 183 -13.53 -9.13 29.99
CA GLN A 183 -14.92 -9.15 30.49
C GLN A 183 -15.06 -9.13 32.02
N GLY A 184 -14.10 -9.67 32.76
CA GLY A 184 -14.11 -9.65 34.22
C GLY A 184 -13.20 -8.61 34.88
N LEU A 185 -12.50 -7.75 34.12
CA LEU A 185 -11.60 -6.75 34.72
C LEU A 185 -12.38 -5.48 35.12
N ILE A 186 -12.44 -5.19 36.42
CA ILE A 186 -13.30 -4.12 36.99
C ILE A 186 -12.49 -2.84 37.23
N ALA A 187 -11.31 -2.96 37.83
CA ALA A 187 -10.50 -1.83 38.26
C ALA A 187 -9.02 -2.17 38.22
N VAL A 188 -8.17 -1.17 37.93
CA VAL A 188 -6.71 -1.31 37.95
C VAL A 188 -6.05 -0.10 38.61
N GLY A 189 -4.94 -0.34 39.30
CA GLY A 189 -4.05 0.69 39.80
C GLY A 189 -3.00 1.11 38.76
N PRO A 190 -2.11 2.06 39.10
CA PRO A 190 -0.95 2.36 38.29
C PRO A 190 0.05 1.19 38.29
N ILE A 191 0.88 1.11 37.25
CA ILE A 191 2.05 0.23 37.23
C ILE A 191 3.18 0.93 38.00
N ILE A 192 3.68 0.27 39.03
CA ILE A 192 4.74 0.79 39.90
C ILE A 192 6.00 -0.02 39.65
N GLU A 193 7.09 0.69 39.34
CA GLU A 193 8.41 0.11 39.17
C GLU A 193 9.32 0.55 40.32
N LEU A 194 9.93 -0.42 40.98
CA LEU A 194 10.89 -0.24 42.06
C LEU A 194 12.23 -0.82 41.63
N GLN A 195 13.26 0.03 41.58
CA GLN A 195 14.63 -0.39 41.41
C GLN A 195 15.38 -0.19 42.73
N PHE A 196 15.91 -1.27 43.28
CA PHE A 196 16.56 -1.32 44.58
C PHE A 196 17.62 -2.42 44.61
N ASP A 197 18.57 -2.31 45.55
CA ASP A 197 19.58 -3.35 45.77
C ASP A 197 18.94 -4.59 46.41
N ASN A 198 19.43 -5.79 46.10
CA ASN A 198 18.92 -7.04 46.67
C ASN A 198 19.10 -7.08 48.21
N VAL A 199 18.09 -6.60 48.92
CA VAL A 199 18.04 -6.53 50.38
C VAL A 199 16.75 -7.17 50.88
N SER A 200 16.88 -8.13 51.79
CA SER A 200 15.75 -8.73 52.48
C SER A 200 15.23 -7.80 53.58
N LEU A 201 13.92 -7.57 53.62
CA LEU A 201 13.30 -6.79 54.69
C LEU A 201 13.19 -7.62 55.98
N LEU A 202 13.60 -7.05 57.10
CA LEU A 202 13.43 -7.62 58.46
C LEU A 202 12.02 -7.39 59.00
N LYS A 203 11.39 -6.29 58.59
CA LYS A 203 10.01 -5.92 58.95
C LYS A 203 9.24 -5.55 57.68
N PRO A 204 7.91 -5.74 57.64
CA PRO A 204 7.15 -5.38 56.46
C PRO A 204 7.08 -3.86 56.29
N ILE A 205 7.07 -3.42 55.03
CA ILE A 205 6.77 -2.04 54.64
C ILE A 205 5.28 -1.96 54.31
N LYS A 206 4.62 -0.94 54.85
CA LYS A 206 3.21 -0.67 54.56
C LYS A 206 3.11 0.18 53.29
N PHE A 207 2.41 -0.36 52.29
CA PHE A 207 2.10 0.32 51.04
C PHE A 207 0.64 0.76 51.04
N THR A 208 0.41 1.97 50.55
CA THR A 208 -0.91 2.53 50.27
C THR A 208 -0.95 2.80 48.77
N LEU A 209 -1.82 2.11 48.05
CA LEU A 209 -1.81 2.02 46.59
C LEU A 209 -3.16 2.50 46.03
N PRO A 210 -3.21 3.45 45.08
CA PRO A 210 -4.46 3.91 44.49
C PRO A 210 -5.03 2.89 43.49
N ILE A 211 -6.36 2.85 43.36
CA ILE A 211 -7.06 1.99 42.39
C ILE A 211 -8.15 2.79 41.64
N LEU A 212 -8.27 2.58 40.32
CA LEU A 212 -9.26 3.25 39.48
C LEU A 212 -10.52 2.40 39.35
N VAL A 213 -11.64 2.84 39.92
CA VAL A 213 -12.91 2.12 39.85
C VAL A 213 -13.74 2.60 38.64
N GLN A 214 -14.20 1.68 37.80
CA GLN A 214 -15.15 2.00 36.72
C GLN A 214 -16.53 2.40 37.27
N ALA A 215 -17.20 3.33 36.59
CA ALA A 215 -18.64 3.55 36.75
C ALA A 215 -19.41 2.43 36.02
N LYS A 216 -20.21 1.63 36.73
CA LYS A 216 -21.14 0.66 36.08
C LYS A 216 -22.11 1.44 35.17
N GLN A 217 -22.19 1.07 33.89
CA GLN A 217 -23.25 1.58 33.00
C GLN A 217 -24.60 1.05 33.52
N LYS A 218 -25.51 1.94 33.93
CA LYS A 218 -26.88 1.56 34.28
C LYS A 218 -27.57 1.02 33.02
N VAL A 219 -27.90 -0.27 33.02
CA VAL A 219 -29.03 -0.75 32.21
C VAL A 219 -30.27 -0.07 32.78
N ALA A 220 -30.89 0.81 31.99
CA ALA A 220 -32.07 1.55 32.43
C ALA A 220 -33.17 0.54 32.82
N PRO A 221 -33.72 0.58 34.04
CA PRO A 221 -34.90 -0.20 34.37
C PRO A 221 -36.07 0.38 33.57
N ILE A 222 -36.73 -0.47 32.77
CA ILE A 222 -38.01 -0.18 32.14
C ILE A 222 -38.98 0.14 33.29
N LYS A 223 -39.30 1.42 33.48
CA LYS A 223 -40.40 1.84 34.38
C LYS A 223 -41.64 2.14 33.53
N PRO A 224 -42.80 1.57 33.87
CA PRO A 224 -44.05 1.85 33.18
C PRO A 224 -44.50 3.29 33.43
N THR A 225 -45.03 3.88 32.36
CA THR A 225 -45.62 5.21 32.25
C THR A 225 -46.63 5.49 33.36
N ILE A 226 -46.38 6.51 34.18
CA ILE A 226 -47.45 7.29 34.83
C ILE A 226 -47.11 8.78 34.68
N VAL A 227 -48.03 9.46 34.00
CA VAL A 227 -48.10 10.90 33.78
C VAL A 227 -48.54 11.59 35.07
N VAL A 228 -47.75 12.53 35.61
CA VAL A 228 -48.30 13.70 36.33
C VAL A 228 -47.40 14.91 36.09
N GLN A 229 -48.07 16.01 35.77
CA GLN A 229 -47.58 17.33 35.40
C GLN A 229 -47.45 18.25 36.64
N SER A 230 -46.47 19.16 36.58
CA SER A 230 -46.52 20.58 37.01
C SER A 230 -46.19 21.03 38.44
N GLN A 231 -45.22 21.98 38.48
CA GLN A 231 -45.07 23.18 39.34
C GLN A 231 -44.59 22.93 40.80
N THR A 232 -43.65 23.67 41.40
CA THR A 232 -43.36 25.12 41.38
C THR A 232 -41.88 25.41 41.75
N LEU A 233 -41.39 26.56 41.27
CA LEU A 233 -40.08 27.18 41.56
C LEU A 233 -40.00 27.73 43.00
N GLN A 234 -38.88 27.48 43.69
CA GLN A 234 -38.37 28.36 44.75
C GLN A 234 -36.83 28.45 44.66
N GLU A 235 -36.35 29.68 44.52
CA GLU A 235 -34.96 30.11 44.44
C GLU A 235 -34.31 30.20 45.84
N THR A 236 -33.07 29.73 45.97
CA THR A 236 -32.10 30.12 47.03
C THR A 236 -30.66 29.89 46.51
N PRO A 237 -29.63 30.55 47.09
CA PRO A 237 -28.67 31.35 46.32
C PRO A 237 -27.49 30.57 45.73
N THR A 238 -27.08 31.04 44.55
CA THR A 238 -25.88 30.66 43.80
C THR A 238 -24.58 30.95 44.56
N THR A 239 -23.93 29.89 45.02
CA THR A 239 -22.46 29.82 45.06
C THR A 239 -22.03 28.85 43.97
N THR A 240 -21.43 29.38 42.90
CA THR A 240 -20.91 28.60 41.78
C THR A 240 -19.72 27.77 42.28
N PRO A 241 -19.78 26.43 42.29
CA PRO A 241 -18.64 25.62 42.69
C PRO A 241 -17.50 25.81 41.69
N SER A 242 -16.26 25.85 42.18
CA SER A 242 -15.09 25.89 41.31
C SER A 242 -15.05 24.65 40.40
N GLN A 243 -14.44 24.73 39.21
CA GLN A 243 -14.36 23.57 38.30
C GLN A 243 -13.73 22.34 38.97
N GLN A 244 -12.84 22.54 39.95
CA GLN A 244 -12.25 21.47 40.74
C GLN A 244 -13.25 20.82 41.72
N GLU A 245 -14.12 21.59 42.37
CA GLU A 245 -15.20 21.05 43.21
C GLU A 245 -16.28 20.38 42.39
N LEU A 246 -16.57 20.88 41.18
CA LEU A 246 -17.48 20.23 40.24
C LEU A 246 -16.94 18.88 39.80
N ILE A 247 -15.62 18.78 39.49
CA ILE A 247 -14.95 17.51 39.16
C ILE A 247 -14.94 16.57 40.36
N LEU A 248 -14.67 17.07 41.57
CA LEU A 248 -14.65 16.26 42.79
C LEU A 248 -16.06 15.74 43.14
N GLN A 249 -17.09 16.58 42.99
CA GLN A 249 -18.49 16.17 43.16
C GLN A 249 -18.97 15.22 42.07
N GLN A 250 -18.52 15.39 40.83
CA GLN A 250 -18.83 14.47 39.74
C GLN A 250 -18.15 13.11 39.98
N GLN A 251 -16.89 13.10 40.43
CA GLN A 251 -16.20 11.88 40.89
C GLN A 251 -16.95 11.25 42.09
N GLN A 252 -17.27 12.00 43.14
CA GLN A 252 -18.00 11.52 44.32
C GLN A 252 -19.42 10.98 44.01
N SER A 253 -20.13 11.59 43.06
CA SER A 253 -21.47 11.17 42.62
C SER A 253 -21.42 9.90 41.77
N ILE A 254 -20.36 9.71 40.98
CA ILE A 254 -20.07 8.45 40.29
C ILE A 254 -19.88 7.31 41.30
N PHE A 255 -19.13 7.54 42.40
CA PHE A 255 -18.83 6.53 43.42
C PHE A 255 -20.04 6.00 44.20
N LYS A 256 -21.06 6.84 44.50
CA LYS A 256 -22.28 6.38 45.20
C LYS A 256 -23.16 5.43 44.39
N SER A 257 -23.07 5.48 43.06
CA SER A 257 -23.90 4.66 42.17
C SER A 257 -23.33 3.26 41.88
N VAL A 258 -22.08 3.01 42.28
CA VAL A 258 -21.35 1.73 42.11
C VAL A 258 -21.71 0.69 43.19
N LEU A 259 -22.31 1.12 44.31
CA LEU A 259 -22.63 0.32 45.50
C LEU A 259 -23.89 -0.56 45.34
N GLY A 260 -23.99 -1.28 44.22
CA GLY A 260 -25.04 -2.29 43.99
C GLY A 260 -24.52 -3.71 44.25
N ASP A 261 -24.99 -4.28 45.36
CA ASP A 261 -24.89 -5.66 45.88
C ASP A 261 -23.49 -6.32 45.91
N ASP A 262 -23.08 -6.72 47.11
CA ASP A 262 -21.89 -7.53 47.38
C ASP A 262 -21.97 -8.88 46.63
N SER A 263 -21.54 -8.90 45.37
CA SER A 263 -21.35 -10.14 44.65
C SER A 263 -20.09 -10.84 45.18
N ASN A 264 -20.27 -12.01 45.78
CA ASN A 264 -19.24 -12.82 46.46
C ASN A 264 -18.09 -13.31 45.54
N ASN A 265 -18.03 -12.82 44.29
CA ASN A 265 -17.12 -13.23 43.23
C ASN A 265 -16.06 -12.17 42.89
N GLU A 266 -16.21 -10.94 43.36
CA GLU A 266 -15.21 -9.88 43.17
C GLU A 266 -13.95 -10.18 44.00
N ARG A 267 -12.77 -10.08 43.38
CA ARG A 267 -11.50 -10.30 44.06
C ARG A 267 -10.52 -9.17 43.75
N LEU A 268 -9.86 -8.71 44.81
CA LEU A 268 -8.75 -7.77 44.76
C LEU A 268 -7.43 -8.56 44.85
N VAL A 269 -6.51 -8.31 43.92
CA VAL A 269 -5.20 -8.97 43.88
C VAL A 269 -4.08 -7.99 43.55
N LEU A 270 -2.88 -8.31 44.04
CA LEU A 270 -1.63 -7.67 43.63
C LEU A 270 -0.98 -8.58 42.59
N LEU A 271 -0.66 -8.03 41.43
CA LEU A 271 0.19 -8.68 40.46
C LEU A 271 1.59 -8.10 40.56
N PHE A 272 2.60 -8.95 40.36
CA PHE A 272 3.99 -8.55 40.36
C PHE A 272 4.76 -9.19 39.20
N SER A 273 5.85 -8.57 38.81
CA SER A 273 6.78 -9.08 37.82
C SER A 273 8.21 -8.77 38.23
N ASN A 274 9.12 -9.70 37.93
CA ASN A 274 10.55 -9.44 38.05
C ASN A 274 11.02 -8.50 36.93
N HIS A 275 12.14 -7.82 37.13
CA HIS A 275 12.68 -6.80 36.20
C HIS A 275 12.98 -7.35 34.79
N ASN A 276 13.20 -8.67 34.64
CA ASN A 276 13.56 -9.31 33.36
C ASN A 276 12.48 -10.29 32.85
N GLU A 277 11.34 -10.38 33.52
CA GLU A 277 10.23 -11.25 33.12
C GLU A 277 9.15 -10.41 32.47
N ASN A 278 8.65 -10.80 31.29
CA ASN A 278 7.49 -10.16 30.65
C ASN A 278 6.17 -10.83 31.04
N THR A 279 6.11 -11.35 32.26
CA THR A 279 4.94 -12.10 32.73
C THR A 279 4.56 -11.65 34.13
N TRP A 280 3.31 -11.23 34.28
CA TRP A 280 2.72 -10.92 35.56
C TRP A 280 2.35 -12.19 36.32
N HIS A 281 2.64 -12.21 37.62
CA HIS A 281 2.26 -13.26 38.56
C HIS A 281 1.36 -12.68 39.64
N ILE A 282 0.43 -13.48 40.17
CA ILE A 282 -0.44 -13.03 41.27
C ILE A 282 0.25 -13.37 42.59
N ASP A 283 0.35 -12.39 43.48
CA ASP A 283 0.82 -12.63 44.84
C ASP A 283 -0.33 -13.19 45.70
N SER A 284 -0.26 -14.48 46.02
CA SER A 284 -1.27 -15.17 46.85
C SER A 284 -1.12 -14.89 48.34
N ASP A 285 0.07 -14.46 48.77
CA ASP A 285 0.47 -14.43 50.17
C ASP A 285 0.26 -13.05 50.80
N ILE A 286 -0.07 -12.06 49.96
CA ILE A 286 -0.34 -10.69 50.37
C ILE A 286 -1.81 -10.51 50.73
N HIS A 287 -2.03 -10.01 51.96
CA HIS A 287 -3.33 -9.52 52.39
C HIS A 287 -3.53 -8.06 51.95
N LEU A 288 -4.61 -7.81 51.20
CA LEU A 288 -4.99 -6.50 50.73
C LEU A 288 -6.18 -6.00 51.56
N PHE A 289 -6.04 -4.81 52.14
CA PHE A 289 -7.09 -4.14 52.89
C PHE A 289 -7.71 -3.05 52.02
N ASP A 290 -8.97 -3.23 51.66
CA ASP A 290 -9.73 -2.22 50.93
C ASP A 290 -10.17 -1.10 51.89
N SER A 291 -9.98 0.14 51.47
CA SER A 291 -10.48 1.31 52.21
C SER A 291 -12.01 1.35 52.15
N LYS A 292 -12.65 1.97 53.14
CA LYS A 292 -14.10 2.29 53.11
C LYS A 292 -14.50 3.15 51.90
N ILE A 293 -13.53 3.82 51.26
CA ILE A 293 -13.73 4.71 50.11
C ILE A 293 -13.40 3.98 48.77
N HIS A 294 -13.01 2.71 48.78
CA HIS A 294 -12.72 1.85 47.61
C HIS A 294 -11.75 2.42 46.55
N ASP A 295 -11.07 3.53 46.84
CA ASP A 295 -10.14 4.25 45.96
C ASP A 295 -8.67 3.97 46.29
N ILE A 296 -8.42 3.37 47.45
CA ILE A 296 -7.09 3.10 48.01
C ILE A 296 -7.09 1.71 48.64
N VAL A 297 -6.00 0.98 48.39
CA VAL A 297 -5.72 -0.34 48.96
C VAL A 297 -4.48 -0.24 49.83
N THR A 298 -4.55 -0.75 51.05
CA THR A 298 -3.39 -0.81 51.94
C THR A 298 -2.89 -2.25 52.08
N THR A 299 -1.59 -2.45 52.10
CA THR A 299 -0.98 -3.76 52.32
C THR A 299 0.36 -3.67 53.04
N ASN A 300 0.77 -4.76 53.69
CA ASN A 300 2.05 -4.88 54.38
C ASN A 300 2.91 -5.92 53.64
N MET A 301 3.99 -5.47 53.01
CA MET A 301 4.83 -6.30 52.16
C MET A 301 6.13 -6.66 52.87
N LYS A 302 6.43 -7.96 52.98
CA LYS A 302 7.70 -8.48 53.51
C LYS A 302 8.79 -8.61 52.43
N ASN A 303 8.38 -8.74 51.17
CA ASN A 303 9.27 -8.80 50.02
C ASN A 303 8.91 -7.66 49.08
N LEU A 304 9.91 -6.95 48.56
CA LEU A 304 9.71 -5.92 47.55
C LEU A 304 9.70 -6.56 46.17
N HIS A 305 8.77 -6.13 45.33
CA HIS A 305 8.67 -6.56 43.94
C HIS A 305 9.19 -5.46 43.01
N SER A 306 9.94 -5.83 41.99
CA SER A 306 10.50 -4.85 41.03
C SER A 306 9.43 -4.14 40.22
N ARG A 307 8.35 -4.85 39.87
CA ARG A 307 7.18 -4.28 39.21
C ARG A 307 5.92 -4.79 39.88
N MET A 308 4.95 -3.92 40.12
CA MET A 308 3.67 -4.29 40.74
C MET A 308 2.50 -3.47 40.21
N ILE A 309 1.31 -4.07 40.22
CA ILE A 309 0.04 -3.42 39.89
C ILE A 309 -1.08 -4.09 40.69
N ILE A 310 -2.07 -3.30 41.13
CA ILE A 310 -3.29 -3.85 41.74
C ILE A 310 -4.38 -3.98 40.68
N ALA A 311 -5.12 -5.09 40.73
CA ALA A 311 -6.32 -5.28 39.93
C ALA A 311 -7.50 -5.80 40.77
N ARG A 312 -8.70 -5.29 40.48
CA ARG A 312 -9.97 -5.86 40.94
C ARG A 312 -10.64 -6.53 39.74
N TYR A 313 -11.03 -7.79 39.90
CA TYR A 313 -11.66 -8.57 38.84
C TYR A 313 -12.76 -9.50 39.37
N ASP A 314 -13.69 -9.86 38.50
CA ASP A 314 -14.73 -10.85 38.75
C ASP A 314 -14.25 -12.24 38.36
N ARG A 315 -14.19 -13.13 39.36
CA ARG A 315 -13.75 -14.52 39.19
C ARG A 315 -14.70 -15.38 38.35
N GLN A 316 -15.95 -14.95 38.19
CA GLN A 316 -16.93 -15.66 37.36
C GLN A 316 -16.57 -15.57 35.88
N PHE A 317 -16.02 -14.44 35.45
CA PHE A 317 -15.73 -14.16 34.04
C PHE A 317 -14.25 -14.26 33.69
N THR A 318 -13.35 -14.03 34.65
CA THR A 318 -11.90 -14.01 34.40
C THR A 318 -11.17 -14.97 35.36
N SER A 319 -10.43 -15.91 34.79
CA SER A 319 -9.50 -16.76 35.55
C SER A 319 -8.19 -16.01 35.89
N ALA A 320 -7.47 -16.48 36.91
CA ALA A 320 -6.18 -15.93 37.32
C ALA A 320 -5.15 -15.84 36.17
N LYS A 321 -5.08 -16.86 35.32
CA LYS A 321 -4.17 -16.88 34.16
C LYS A 321 -4.60 -15.89 33.08
N GLN A 322 -5.90 -15.76 32.84
CA GLN A 322 -6.42 -14.76 31.91
C GLN A 322 -6.10 -13.35 32.42
N LEU A 323 -6.29 -13.07 33.71
CA LEU A 323 -5.95 -11.78 34.31
C LEU A 323 -4.49 -11.39 34.06
N GLN A 324 -3.55 -12.32 34.25
CA GLN A 324 -2.12 -12.08 33.97
C GLN A 324 -1.89 -11.68 32.51
N THR A 325 -2.52 -12.38 31.57
CA THR A 325 -2.49 -12.03 30.14
C THR A 325 -3.14 -10.67 29.89
N THR A 326 -4.28 -10.37 30.50
CA THR A 326 -4.99 -9.10 30.34
C THR A 326 -4.13 -7.93 30.85
N ILE A 327 -3.40 -8.09 31.95
CA ILE A 327 -2.50 -7.05 32.47
C ILE A 327 -1.27 -6.86 31.58
N ASN A 328 -0.72 -7.94 31.01
CA ASN A 328 0.32 -7.81 29.96
C ASN A 328 -0.20 -7.00 28.76
N LEU A 329 -1.40 -7.31 28.27
CA LEU A 329 -2.02 -6.57 27.16
C LEU A 329 -2.29 -5.09 27.52
N LEU A 330 -2.66 -4.81 28.78
CA LEU A 330 -2.84 -3.46 29.27
C LEU A 330 -1.52 -2.69 29.22
N GLU A 331 -0.44 -3.25 29.76
CA GLU A 331 0.90 -2.65 29.73
C GLU A 331 1.37 -2.40 28.29
N GLU A 332 1.19 -3.36 27.39
CA GLU A 332 1.49 -3.18 25.96
C GLU A 332 0.66 -2.05 25.33
N SER A 333 -0.63 -1.95 25.66
CA SER A 333 -1.52 -0.92 25.12
C SER A 333 -1.16 0.50 25.58
N LEU A 334 -0.60 0.65 26.79
CA LEU A 334 -0.14 1.94 27.31
C LEU A 334 1.06 2.49 26.53
N ASN A 335 1.85 1.58 25.93
CA ASN A 335 3.06 1.90 25.16
C ASN A 335 2.77 2.15 23.69
N GLN A 336 1.58 1.76 23.25
CA GLN A 336 1.15 1.87 21.87
C GLN A 336 0.61 3.27 21.55
N ARG A 337 0.95 3.75 20.36
CA ARG A 337 0.48 5.02 19.79
C ARG A 337 -0.27 4.74 18.50
N ILE A 338 -1.42 5.38 18.33
CA ILE A 338 -2.13 5.40 17.04
C ILE A 338 -1.45 6.44 16.16
N VAL A 339 -1.04 5.98 14.98
CA VAL A 339 -0.25 6.71 13.99
C VAL A 339 -1.02 6.75 12.70
N SER A 340 -1.06 7.92 12.06
CA SER A 340 -1.66 8.11 10.75
C SER A 340 -0.56 8.26 9.71
N LEU A 341 -0.69 7.48 8.64
CA LEU A 341 0.09 7.55 7.42
C LEU A 341 -0.73 8.30 6.38
N ILE A 342 -0.18 9.38 5.85
CA ILE A 342 -0.85 10.26 4.91
C ILE A 342 -0.03 10.29 3.63
N LEU A 343 -0.69 10.09 2.49
CA LEU A 343 -0.09 10.31 1.18
C LEU A 343 -0.83 11.45 0.48
N ARG A 344 -0.10 12.48 0.06
CA ARG A 344 -0.61 13.61 -0.71
C ARG A 344 0.26 13.86 -1.94
N ARG A 345 -0.30 14.59 -2.90
CA ARG A 345 0.37 14.97 -4.14
C ARG A 345 0.27 16.46 -4.34
N ARG A 346 1.31 17.07 -4.89
CA ARG A 346 1.29 18.51 -5.14
C ARG A 346 0.38 18.86 -6.32
N LEU A 347 -0.39 19.94 -6.19
CA LEU A 347 -1.26 20.42 -7.27
C LEU A 347 -0.47 21.03 -8.43
N SER A 348 0.59 21.79 -8.13
CA SER A 348 1.45 22.43 -9.14
C SER A 348 2.31 21.43 -9.92
N ASN A 349 2.67 20.30 -9.30
CA ASN A 349 3.42 19.22 -9.94
C ASN A 349 2.86 17.85 -9.52
N LEU A 350 2.13 17.19 -10.43
CA LEU A 350 1.52 15.89 -10.17
C LEU A 350 2.54 14.75 -10.02
N ASN A 351 3.81 14.98 -10.38
CA ASN A 351 4.87 14.01 -10.13
C ASN A 351 5.44 14.13 -8.72
N GLU A 352 5.13 15.19 -7.99
CA GLU A 352 5.64 15.40 -6.64
C GLU A 352 4.67 14.85 -5.61
N ILE A 353 5.14 13.91 -4.79
CA ILE A 353 4.38 13.31 -3.69
C ILE A 353 4.99 13.65 -2.34
N CYS A 354 4.15 13.70 -1.33
CA CYS A 354 4.55 13.84 0.07
C CYS A 354 3.90 12.73 0.88
N PHE A 355 4.73 11.88 1.48
CA PHE A 355 4.34 10.89 2.46
C PHE A 355 4.64 11.42 3.86
N VAL A 356 3.66 11.32 4.76
CA VAL A 356 3.81 11.76 6.15
C VAL A 356 3.42 10.65 7.10
N CYS A 357 4.27 10.40 8.10
CA CYS A 357 3.96 9.53 9.23
C CYS A 357 3.91 10.38 10.51
N CYS A 358 2.75 10.40 11.18
CA CYS A 358 2.52 11.29 12.32
C CYS A 358 1.55 10.70 13.34
N SER A 359 1.58 11.19 14.58
CA SER A 359 0.54 10.85 15.56
C SER A 359 -0.85 11.28 15.06
N SER A 360 -1.85 10.41 15.20
CA SER A 360 -3.23 10.69 14.78
C SER A 360 -3.84 11.93 15.45
N ARG A 361 -3.33 12.34 16.62
CA ARG A 361 -3.73 13.58 17.30
C ARG A 361 -3.38 14.85 16.52
N ARG A 362 -2.43 14.76 15.57
CA ARG A 362 -1.92 15.89 14.78
C ARG A 362 -2.42 15.89 13.34
N ILE A 363 -3.24 14.91 12.96
CA ILE A 363 -3.68 14.74 11.57
C ILE A 363 -4.30 16.01 10.99
N ASN A 364 -5.18 16.68 11.73
CA ASN A 364 -5.87 17.90 11.26
C ASN A 364 -4.90 19.07 11.06
N ASN A 365 -3.90 19.22 11.93
CA ASN A 365 -2.90 20.28 11.78
C ASN A 365 -2.00 20.01 10.59
N ILE A 366 -1.54 18.76 10.44
CA ILE A 366 -0.66 18.35 9.35
C ILE A 366 -1.39 18.40 8.02
N ASP A 367 -2.67 18.02 7.96
CA ASP A 367 -3.46 18.11 6.74
C ASP A 367 -3.65 19.57 6.32
N ARG A 368 -3.89 20.50 7.26
CA ARG A 368 -3.91 21.94 6.98
C ARG A 368 -2.57 22.45 6.47
N ASP A 369 -1.46 22.01 7.08
CA ASP A 369 -0.12 22.42 6.67
C ASP A 369 0.21 21.89 5.25
N LEU A 370 -0.15 20.63 4.95
CA LEU A 370 -0.03 20.04 3.62
C LEU A 370 -0.89 20.76 2.57
N GLN A 371 -2.13 21.12 2.92
CA GLN A 371 -2.99 21.92 2.03
C GLN A 371 -2.40 23.30 1.75
N ALA A 372 -1.77 23.94 2.74
CA ALA A 372 -1.07 25.21 2.56
C ALA A 372 0.13 25.09 1.61
N ASP A 373 0.83 23.95 1.64
CA ASP A 373 1.95 23.63 0.74
C ASP A 373 1.49 23.08 -0.64
N GLU A 374 0.20 23.21 -0.98
CA GLU A 374 -0.43 22.72 -2.21
C GLU A 374 -0.47 21.18 -2.37
N PHE A 375 -0.29 20.42 -1.28
CA PHE A 375 -0.38 18.96 -1.28
C PHE A 375 -1.81 18.49 -0.98
N ILE A 376 -2.52 18.01 -2.01
CA ILE A 376 -3.92 17.57 -1.92
C ILE A 376 -4.09 16.20 -2.60
N ASP A 377 -4.98 15.36 -2.08
CA ASP A 377 -5.40 14.11 -2.73
C ASP A 377 -6.93 14.02 -2.72
N PRO A 378 -7.60 13.85 -3.88
CA PRO A 378 -9.06 13.74 -3.95
C PRO A 378 -9.66 12.51 -3.25
N ASP A 379 -8.89 11.44 -3.00
CA ASP A 379 -9.44 10.20 -2.39
C ASP A 379 -9.02 10.00 -0.91
N GLU A 380 -8.47 11.02 -0.27
CA GLU A 380 -8.09 11.01 1.16
C GLU A 380 -7.33 9.73 1.59
N GLN A 381 -6.13 9.49 1.04
CA GLN A 381 -5.32 8.33 1.43
C GLN A 381 -4.69 8.47 2.82
N ILE A 382 -5.45 8.04 3.83
CA ILE A 382 -5.03 7.97 5.23
C ILE A 382 -5.15 6.51 5.69
N LYS A 383 -4.07 5.97 6.28
CA LYS A 383 -4.08 4.67 6.96
C LYS A 383 -3.61 4.81 8.39
N GLU A 384 -4.27 4.12 9.31
CA GLU A 384 -3.87 4.09 10.72
C GLU A 384 -3.07 2.84 11.04
N LEU A 385 -2.03 3.01 11.86
CA LEU A 385 -1.17 1.96 12.41
C LEU A 385 -1.04 2.13 13.92
N ILE A 386 -0.73 1.04 14.59
CA ILE A 386 -0.36 1.06 16.00
C ILE A 386 1.15 0.80 16.09
N LEU A 387 1.88 1.78 16.62
CA LEU A 387 3.34 1.75 16.71
C LEU A 387 3.80 2.13 18.12
N GLN A 388 5.03 1.79 18.45
CA GLN A 388 5.70 2.25 19.67
C GLN A 388 6.64 3.42 19.36
N GLU A 389 6.86 4.28 20.34
CA GLU A 389 7.80 5.38 20.22
C GLU A 389 9.21 4.85 19.90
N GLY A 390 9.90 5.47 18.94
CA GLY A 390 11.24 5.04 18.50
C GLY A 390 11.25 3.79 17.60
N GLN A 391 10.09 3.18 17.31
CA GLN A 391 10.02 2.00 16.44
C GLN A 391 10.56 2.33 15.04
N LEU A 392 11.55 1.56 14.60
CA LEU A 392 12.19 1.72 13.28
C LEU A 392 11.29 1.15 12.19
N LEU A 393 11.07 1.97 11.16
CA LEU A 393 10.27 1.69 9.99
C LEU A 393 11.07 1.90 8.72
N GLU A 394 10.59 1.28 7.66
CA GLU A 394 11.24 1.32 6.36
C GLU A 394 10.21 1.59 5.25
N LEU A 395 10.43 2.66 4.49
CA LEU A 395 9.62 3.05 3.35
C LEU A 395 10.15 2.37 2.08
N ARG A 396 9.29 1.60 1.41
CA ARG A 396 9.61 0.89 0.16
C ARG A 396 8.61 1.25 -0.93
N PHE A 397 9.06 1.23 -2.17
CA PHE A 397 8.21 1.50 -3.33
C PHE A 397 8.05 0.23 -4.17
N ARG A 398 6.82 0.00 -4.64
CA ARG A 398 6.46 -1.14 -5.50
C ARG A 398 5.53 -0.70 -6.62
N GLY A 399 5.57 -1.41 -7.75
CA GLY A 399 4.67 -1.19 -8.88
C GLY A 399 5.30 -0.38 -9.98
N ASN A 400 4.48 0.29 -10.80
CA ASN A 400 4.96 0.99 -11.99
C ASN A 400 5.37 2.44 -11.71
N VAL A 401 5.05 2.99 -10.55
CA VAL A 401 5.41 4.37 -10.16
C VAL A 401 6.39 4.33 -9.00
N VAL A 402 7.58 4.90 -9.19
CA VAL A 402 8.68 4.91 -8.21
C VAL A 402 9.37 6.28 -8.20
N PRO A 403 10.13 6.61 -7.13
CA PRO A 403 10.92 7.84 -7.10
C PRO A 403 11.95 7.89 -8.25
N ILE A 404 12.23 9.07 -8.78
CA ILE A 404 13.19 9.24 -9.89
C ILE A 404 14.60 8.77 -9.50
N GLU A 405 15.00 9.02 -8.24
CA GLU A 405 16.30 8.61 -7.69
C GLU A 405 16.25 7.23 -7.01
N TYR A 406 15.33 6.36 -7.42
CA TYR A 406 15.13 5.07 -6.78
C TYR A 406 16.24 4.07 -7.13
N ASN A 407 17.36 4.13 -6.41
CA ASN A 407 18.47 3.18 -6.49
C ASN A 407 18.19 1.86 -5.74
N LYS A 408 16.94 1.39 -5.69
CA LYS A 408 16.47 0.28 -4.82
C LYS A 408 16.79 0.47 -3.33
N GLN A 409 17.04 1.70 -2.91
CA GLN A 409 17.25 2.02 -1.52
C GLN A 409 15.90 2.20 -0.83
N SER A 410 15.79 1.57 0.32
CA SER A 410 14.71 1.76 1.26
C SER A 410 15.02 2.94 2.18
N TYR A 411 14.01 3.74 2.54
CA TYR A 411 14.20 4.88 3.42
C TYR A 411 13.84 4.51 4.85
N ARG A 412 14.81 4.51 5.76
CA ARG A 412 14.59 4.18 7.17
C ARG A 412 14.24 5.42 7.97
N PHE A 413 13.27 5.29 8.85
CA PHE A 413 12.89 6.34 9.79
C PHE A 413 12.38 5.72 11.08
N ALA A 414 12.44 6.47 12.19
CA ALA A 414 11.85 6.04 13.45
C ALA A 414 10.57 6.83 13.71
N PHE A 415 9.54 6.16 14.23
CA PHE A 415 8.32 6.85 14.63
C PHE A 415 8.60 7.73 15.85
N ASN A 416 8.10 8.98 15.80
CA ASN A 416 8.12 9.90 16.92
C ASN A 416 6.81 10.67 17.04
N THR A 417 6.30 10.80 18.27
CA THR A 417 5.01 11.48 18.53
C THR A 417 5.04 12.98 18.22
N TYR A 418 6.18 13.64 18.41
CA TYR A 418 6.37 15.08 18.32
C TYR A 418 7.05 15.57 17.04
N PHE A 419 7.71 14.69 16.30
CA PHE A 419 8.42 14.96 15.06
C PHE A 419 7.85 14.07 13.97
N PRO A 420 6.84 14.56 13.21
CA PRO A 420 6.32 13.82 12.07
C PRO A 420 7.44 13.57 11.06
N PHE A 421 7.45 12.37 10.50
CA PHE A 421 8.36 12.05 9.42
C PHE A 421 7.75 12.50 8.10
N TYR A 422 8.46 13.34 7.35
CA TYR A 422 8.08 13.81 6.02
C TYR A 422 9.03 13.20 4.99
N PHE A 423 8.46 12.61 3.94
CA PHE A 423 9.19 12.11 2.78
C PHE A 423 8.58 12.69 1.51
N GLN A 424 9.28 13.66 0.93
CA GLN A 424 8.88 14.34 -0.30
C GLN A 424 9.80 13.92 -1.44
N THR A 425 9.23 13.51 -2.56
CA THR A 425 10.01 13.10 -3.73
C THR A 425 9.24 13.28 -5.03
N ASN A 426 9.97 13.36 -6.13
CA ASN A 426 9.40 13.25 -7.47
C ASN A 426 9.35 11.78 -7.88
N VAL A 427 8.20 11.35 -8.38
CA VAL A 427 7.96 10.01 -8.91
C VAL A 427 7.78 10.02 -10.41
N SER A 428 8.15 8.91 -11.05
CA SER A 428 7.94 8.66 -12.46
C SER A 428 7.53 7.21 -12.70
N GLU A 429 6.96 6.96 -13.88
CA GLU A 429 6.67 5.62 -14.34
C GLU A 429 7.93 4.86 -14.77
N ILE A 430 8.02 3.57 -14.43
CA ILE A 430 9.06 2.66 -14.90
C ILE A 430 8.77 2.25 -16.35
N ASP A 431 7.56 1.76 -16.61
CA ASP A 431 7.09 1.34 -17.92
C ASP A 431 5.91 2.22 -18.39
N LYS A 432 6.19 3.05 -19.40
CA LYS A 432 5.22 3.95 -20.05
C LYS A 432 4.09 3.22 -20.77
N TYR A 433 4.28 1.94 -21.10
CA TYR A 433 3.30 1.12 -21.83
C TYR A 433 2.45 0.25 -20.88
N SER A 434 2.80 0.20 -19.60
CA SER A 434 2.04 -0.54 -18.60
C SER A 434 0.68 0.10 -18.33
N GLN A 435 -0.27 -0.72 -17.86
CA GLN A 435 -1.62 -0.29 -17.45
C GLN A 435 -2.35 0.49 -18.57
N HIS A 436 -2.16 0.11 -19.84
CA HIS A 436 -2.67 0.85 -21.02
C HIS A 436 -4.18 1.16 -21.03
N LEU A 437 -4.99 0.38 -20.32
CA LEU A 437 -6.44 0.59 -20.18
C LEU A 437 -6.82 1.57 -19.05
N SER A 438 -5.86 1.98 -18.21
CA SER A 438 -6.09 2.96 -17.15
C SER A 438 -5.59 4.35 -17.56
N PRO A 439 -6.34 5.42 -17.22
CA PRO A 439 -5.86 6.80 -17.35
C PRO A 439 -4.71 7.15 -16.38
N PHE A 440 -4.37 6.26 -15.44
CA PHE A 440 -3.32 6.45 -14.45
C PHE A 440 -2.26 5.33 -14.51
N PHE A 441 -1.02 5.67 -14.18
CA PHE A 441 -0.03 4.72 -13.70
C PHE A 441 -0.21 4.50 -12.19
N TYR A 442 -0.13 3.24 -11.75
CA TYR A 442 -0.21 2.88 -10.34
C TYR A 442 1.14 2.41 -9.79
N GLY A 443 1.49 2.95 -8.64
CA GLY A 443 2.53 2.42 -7.74
C GLY A 443 2.00 2.36 -6.32
N PHE A 444 2.84 1.90 -5.41
CA PHE A 444 2.49 1.71 -4.01
C PHE A 444 3.65 2.15 -3.13
N VAL A 445 3.33 2.88 -2.06
CA VAL A 445 4.21 3.16 -0.93
C VAL A 445 3.91 2.14 0.15
N GLN A 446 4.91 1.34 0.51
CA GLN A 446 4.78 0.31 1.53
C GLN A 446 5.62 0.71 2.75
N VAL A 447 5.04 0.54 3.94
CA VAL A 447 5.73 0.74 5.22
C VAL A 447 6.01 -0.62 5.84
N PHE A 448 7.28 -0.93 6.05
CA PHE A 448 7.73 -2.16 6.68
C PHE A 448 8.25 -1.88 8.09
N SER A 449 8.07 -2.86 8.98
CA SER A 449 8.79 -2.91 10.26
C SER A 449 9.41 -4.30 10.42
N ARG A 450 10.48 -4.38 11.20
CA ARG A 450 11.03 -5.68 11.60
C ARG A 450 10.19 -6.24 12.73
N ALA A 451 9.68 -7.46 12.54
CA ALA A 451 8.97 -8.17 13.59
C ALA A 451 9.42 -9.64 13.61
N ILE A 452 9.39 -10.24 14.79
CA ILE A 452 9.64 -11.67 14.94
C ILE A 452 8.38 -12.40 14.50
N THR A 453 8.46 -13.11 13.38
CA THR A 453 7.32 -13.86 12.85
C THR A 453 7.54 -15.36 13.00
N LYS A 454 6.42 -16.09 13.14
CA LYS A 454 6.39 -17.55 13.10
C LYS A 454 6.39 -17.97 11.62
N GLU A 455 7.38 -18.73 11.19
CA GLU A 455 7.38 -19.31 9.84
C GLU A 455 6.19 -20.28 9.72
N HIS A 456 5.24 -19.97 8.84
CA HIS A 456 4.27 -20.95 8.35
C HIS A 456 4.75 -21.36 6.96
N ASP A 457 5.48 -22.48 6.89
CA ASP A 457 5.89 -23.07 5.63
C ASP A 457 4.65 -23.49 4.83
N GLN A 458 4.20 -22.63 3.90
CA GLN A 458 3.13 -22.97 2.95
C GLN A 458 3.62 -23.87 1.80
N LYS A 459 4.87 -24.34 1.84
CA LYS A 459 5.42 -25.26 0.84
C LYS A 459 6.34 -26.29 1.49
N LYS A 460 5.75 -27.35 2.04
CA LYS A 460 6.25 -28.74 1.94
C LYS A 460 5.25 -29.71 2.57
N HIS A 461 4.78 -30.65 1.76
CA HIS A 461 4.24 -31.89 2.28
C HIS A 461 5.37 -32.68 2.95
N GLN A 462 5.05 -33.18 4.16
CA GLN A 462 5.74 -34.23 4.91
C GLN A 462 7.16 -33.94 5.45
N ILE A 463 7.20 -33.69 6.77
CA ILE A 463 7.96 -34.39 7.83
C ILE A 463 8.48 -33.38 8.89
N ASP A 464 8.21 -33.73 10.16
CA ASP A 464 8.69 -33.18 11.43
C ASP A 464 8.19 -31.81 11.91
N ALA A 465 7.02 -31.86 12.56
CA ALA A 465 6.53 -30.85 13.49
C ALA A 465 7.31 -30.90 14.82
N THR A 466 8.52 -30.34 14.90
CA THR A 466 9.16 -30.14 16.23
C THR A 466 10.28 -29.10 16.34
N LYS A 467 10.44 -28.17 15.39
CA LYS A 467 11.29 -26.99 15.61
C LYS A 467 10.58 -25.73 15.12
N GLN A 468 9.82 -25.14 16.03
CA GLN A 468 9.28 -23.79 15.86
C GLN A 468 10.44 -22.81 15.97
N GLN A 469 10.94 -22.35 14.83
CA GLN A 469 12.02 -21.37 14.77
C GLN A 469 11.41 -19.98 14.53
N TRP A 470 11.65 -19.08 15.46
CA TRP A 470 11.27 -17.68 15.36
C TRP A 470 12.35 -16.95 14.58
N ARG A 471 11.99 -16.25 13.51
CA ARG A 471 12.92 -15.41 12.74
C ARG A 471 12.44 -13.97 12.69
N GLU A 472 13.39 -13.04 12.74
CA GLU A 472 13.14 -11.66 12.37
C GLU A 472 12.83 -11.60 10.87
N ALA A 473 11.66 -11.06 10.53
CA ALA A 473 11.26 -10.84 9.15
C ALA A 473 10.72 -9.41 9.01
N ASP A 474 10.83 -8.87 7.79
CA ASP A 474 10.21 -7.60 7.45
C ASP A 474 8.71 -7.82 7.23
N VAL A 475 7.88 -7.18 8.04
CA VAL A 475 6.42 -7.24 7.94
C VAL A 475 5.90 -5.95 7.33
N CYS A 476 5.13 -6.07 6.24
CA CYS A 476 4.44 -4.93 5.63
C CYS A 476 3.28 -4.50 6.54
N GLN A 477 3.42 -3.34 7.17
CA GLN A 477 2.42 -2.78 8.08
C GLN A 477 1.31 -2.07 7.32
N ALA A 478 1.67 -1.32 6.27
CA ALA A 478 0.71 -0.58 5.45
C ALA A 478 1.17 -0.42 4.01
N GLU A 479 0.19 -0.17 3.13
CA GLU A 479 0.40 0.10 1.71
C GLU A 479 -0.53 1.23 1.25
N LEU A 480 0.00 2.30 0.66
CA LEU A 480 -0.75 3.44 0.11
C LEU A 480 -0.55 3.48 -1.42
N VAL A 481 -1.56 3.92 -2.17
CA VAL A 481 -1.57 3.81 -3.64
C VAL A 481 -1.14 5.13 -4.28
N ILE A 482 -0.04 5.11 -5.03
CA ILE A 482 0.36 6.26 -5.85
C ILE A 482 -0.39 6.19 -7.18
N ARG A 483 -1.06 7.28 -7.56
CA ARG A 483 -1.75 7.42 -8.84
C ARG A 483 -1.16 8.59 -9.62
N LEU A 484 -0.44 8.27 -10.69
CA LEU A 484 0.17 9.24 -11.57
C LEU A 484 -0.65 9.35 -12.87
N PRO A 485 -1.23 10.51 -13.20
CA PRO A 485 -2.00 10.66 -14.44
C PRO A 485 -1.08 10.52 -15.64
N LYS A 486 -1.54 9.79 -16.65
CA LYS A 486 -0.82 9.67 -17.91
C LYS A 486 -0.94 10.98 -18.65
N SER A 487 0.17 11.53 -19.15
CA SER A 487 0.14 12.69 -20.04
C SER A 487 -0.81 12.39 -21.20
N THR A 488 -1.74 13.30 -21.45
CA THR A 488 -2.68 13.25 -22.59
C THR A 488 -1.94 13.24 -23.94
N GLU A 489 -0.65 13.61 -23.97
CA GLU A 489 0.23 13.47 -25.13
C GLU A 489 0.46 12.00 -25.56
N GLY A 490 0.15 11.02 -24.70
CA GLY A 490 0.26 9.59 -24.99
C GLY A 490 -1.07 8.85 -25.20
N ILE A 491 -2.19 9.40 -24.72
CA ILE A 491 -3.50 8.94 -25.18
C ILE A 491 -3.71 9.60 -26.53
N ARG A 492 -3.10 9.02 -27.59
CA ARG A 492 -3.66 9.19 -28.92
C ARG A 492 -5.14 8.85 -28.77
N ALA A 493 -6.02 9.86 -28.83
CA ALA A 493 -7.43 9.66 -29.16
C ALA A 493 -7.42 8.56 -30.20
N PRO A 494 -8.10 7.41 -29.99
CA PRO A 494 -7.85 6.20 -30.74
C PRO A 494 -7.76 6.64 -32.19
N THR A 495 -6.53 6.69 -32.73
CA THR A 495 -6.31 7.25 -34.08
C THR A 495 -7.32 6.47 -34.88
N PRO A 496 -8.35 7.09 -35.49
CA PRO A 496 -9.46 6.35 -36.09
C PRO A 496 -8.75 5.36 -36.99
N LYS A 497 -8.69 4.09 -36.56
CA LYS A 497 -7.63 3.17 -36.99
C LYS A 497 -7.75 3.22 -38.48
N THR A 498 -6.82 3.90 -39.16
CA THR A 498 -7.04 4.28 -40.55
C THR A 498 -7.34 2.97 -41.22
N LEU A 499 -8.60 2.81 -41.64
CA LEU A 499 -9.19 1.51 -41.87
C LEU A 499 -8.22 0.79 -42.77
N THR A 500 -7.47 -0.16 -42.20
CA THR A 500 -6.37 -0.80 -42.90
C THR A 500 -7.06 -1.45 -44.06
N LYS A 501 -6.80 -0.94 -45.28
CA LYS A 501 -7.66 -1.13 -46.45
C LYS A 501 -8.14 -2.58 -46.46
N PHE A 502 -9.44 -2.76 -46.21
CA PHE A 502 -10.05 -4.08 -46.30
C PHE A 502 -9.80 -4.54 -47.72
N THR A 503 -8.94 -5.54 -47.88
CA THR A 503 -8.65 -6.16 -49.17
C THR A 503 -9.57 -7.38 -49.21
N PRO A 504 -10.72 -7.30 -49.92
CA PRO A 504 -11.64 -8.42 -50.01
C PRO A 504 -10.99 -9.55 -50.79
N GLU A 505 -10.31 -10.46 -50.11
CA GLU A 505 -9.96 -11.78 -50.63
C GLU A 505 -11.14 -12.71 -50.35
N GLY A 506 -11.83 -13.18 -51.40
CA GLY A 506 -12.96 -14.10 -51.27
C GLY A 506 -14.34 -13.43 -51.17
N ILE A 507 -15.37 -14.18 -50.80
CA ILE A 507 -16.76 -13.67 -50.71
C ILE A 507 -16.98 -12.78 -49.49
N LEU A 508 -16.17 -12.92 -48.45
CA LEU A 508 -16.39 -12.21 -47.19
C LEU A 508 -16.03 -10.73 -47.31
N THR A 509 -17.06 -9.89 -47.41
CA THR A 509 -16.96 -8.43 -47.46
C THR A 509 -17.60 -7.79 -46.22
N PRO A 510 -17.32 -6.51 -45.91
CA PRO A 510 -17.96 -5.82 -44.79
C PRO A 510 -19.49 -5.74 -44.96
N LEU A 511 -20.00 -5.70 -46.20
CA LEU A 511 -21.43 -5.75 -46.50
C LEU A 511 -22.04 -7.09 -46.09
N ILE A 512 -21.40 -8.19 -46.49
CA ILE A 512 -21.83 -9.54 -46.10
C ILE A 512 -21.74 -9.72 -44.57
N PHE A 513 -20.74 -9.15 -43.89
CA PHE A 513 -20.72 -9.19 -42.43
C PHE A 513 -21.89 -8.45 -41.78
N HIS A 514 -22.34 -7.33 -42.37
CA HIS A 514 -23.53 -6.63 -41.89
C HIS A 514 -24.78 -7.49 -42.08
N GLU A 515 -24.97 -8.06 -43.26
CA GLU A 515 -26.10 -8.94 -43.58
C GLU A 515 -26.13 -10.16 -42.64
N LEU A 516 -24.99 -10.85 -42.49
CA LEU A 516 -24.84 -11.97 -41.57
C LEU A 516 -25.14 -11.59 -40.12
N SER A 517 -24.66 -10.42 -39.68
CA SER A 517 -24.91 -9.95 -38.31
C SER A 517 -26.39 -9.64 -38.07
N ALA A 518 -27.09 -9.09 -39.06
CA ALA A 518 -28.52 -8.81 -38.97
C ALA A 518 -29.34 -10.11 -38.93
N SER A 519 -28.88 -11.16 -39.61
CA SER A 519 -29.53 -12.47 -39.58
C SER A 519 -29.28 -13.26 -38.28
N LEU A 520 -28.25 -12.93 -37.48
CA LEU A 520 -27.90 -13.60 -36.23
C LEU A 520 -28.63 -12.95 -35.04
N VAL A 521 -29.73 -13.55 -34.58
CA VAL A 521 -30.60 -12.94 -33.56
C VAL A 521 -30.13 -13.30 -32.15
N GLY A 522 -30.10 -12.30 -31.27
CA GLY A 522 -29.81 -12.47 -29.84
C GLY A 522 -28.42 -13.04 -29.57
N ASP A 523 -28.33 -14.17 -28.86
CA ASP A 523 -27.07 -14.77 -28.40
C ASP A 523 -26.37 -15.68 -29.43
N GLU A 524 -26.84 -15.67 -30.68
CA GLU A 524 -26.29 -16.47 -31.77
C GLU A 524 -24.87 -16.06 -32.16
N TRP A 525 -24.59 -14.76 -32.21
CA TRP A 525 -23.25 -14.27 -32.53
C TRP A 525 -22.21 -14.69 -31.46
N ARG A 526 -22.61 -14.80 -30.18
CA ARG A 526 -21.73 -15.30 -29.11
C ARG A 526 -21.41 -16.79 -29.29
N ARG A 527 -22.39 -17.59 -29.70
CA ARG A 527 -22.20 -19.01 -30.03
C ARG A 527 -21.30 -19.17 -31.26
N LEU A 528 -21.49 -18.36 -32.29
CA LEU A 528 -20.64 -18.31 -33.47
C LEU A 528 -19.21 -17.95 -33.12
N ALA A 529 -19.00 -16.90 -32.32
CA ALA A 529 -17.68 -16.44 -31.88
C ALA A 529 -16.88 -17.53 -31.15
N ARG A 530 -17.54 -18.33 -30.30
CA ARG A 530 -16.90 -19.48 -29.62
C ARG A 530 -16.47 -20.55 -30.62
N ARG A 531 -17.31 -20.84 -31.64
CA ARG A 531 -16.98 -21.81 -32.70
C ARG A 531 -15.87 -21.33 -33.64
N LEU A 532 -15.76 -20.01 -33.83
CA LEU A 532 -14.68 -19.35 -34.54
C LEU A 532 -13.40 -19.20 -33.71
N GLY A 533 -13.36 -19.72 -32.48
CA GLY A 533 -12.16 -19.76 -31.64
C GLY A 533 -11.86 -18.47 -30.86
N MET A 534 -12.83 -17.57 -30.70
CA MET A 534 -12.66 -16.36 -29.89
C MET A 534 -12.74 -16.67 -28.39
N THR A 535 -11.87 -16.03 -27.59
CA THR A 535 -11.84 -16.22 -26.14
C THR A 535 -13.05 -15.58 -25.45
N LYS A 536 -13.48 -16.16 -24.32
CA LYS A 536 -14.62 -15.66 -23.54
C LYS A 536 -14.47 -14.17 -23.17
N ILE A 537 -13.28 -13.76 -22.72
CA ILE A 537 -12.98 -12.35 -22.37
C ILE A 537 -13.24 -11.41 -23.56
N ARG A 538 -12.86 -11.83 -24.78
CA ARG A 538 -13.04 -11.00 -25.98
C ARG A 538 -14.51 -10.92 -26.41
N ILE A 539 -15.27 -11.99 -26.23
CA ILE A 539 -16.70 -12.03 -26.55
C ILE A 539 -17.47 -11.09 -25.61
N GLU A 540 -17.17 -11.10 -24.31
CA GLU A 540 -17.78 -10.17 -23.34
C GLU A 540 -17.41 -8.72 -23.63
N ALA A 541 -16.14 -8.45 -23.97
CA ALA A 541 -15.68 -7.10 -24.31
C ALA A 541 -16.43 -6.54 -25.53
N LEU A 542 -16.60 -7.34 -26.60
CA LEU A 542 -17.33 -6.92 -27.80
C LEU A 542 -18.83 -6.69 -27.52
N GLY A 543 -19.42 -7.52 -26.65
CA GLY A 543 -20.81 -7.35 -26.24
C GLY A 543 -21.05 -6.06 -25.45
N HIS A 544 -20.10 -5.67 -24.59
CA HIS A 544 -20.19 -4.41 -23.83
C HIS A 544 -19.86 -3.18 -24.68
N GLU A 545 -18.91 -3.29 -25.62
CA GLU A 545 -18.40 -2.15 -26.40
C GLU A 545 -19.35 -1.76 -27.55
N TYR A 546 -20.07 -2.72 -28.15
CA TYR A 546 -20.84 -2.49 -29.38
C TYR A 546 -22.32 -2.88 -29.31
N ALA A 547 -22.81 -3.40 -28.18
CA ALA A 547 -24.22 -3.75 -27.94
C ALA A 547 -24.90 -4.47 -29.12
N ASP A 548 -25.78 -3.78 -29.86
CA ASP A 548 -26.56 -4.34 -30.97
C ASP A 548 -25.71 -4.65 -32.21
N ASP A 549 -24.59 -3.94 -32.43
CA ASP A 549 -23.65 -4.18 -33.54
C ASP A 549 -22.57 -5.23 -33.19
N ALA A 550 -22.65 -5.85 -32.00
CA ALA A 550 -21.62 -6.77 -31.53
C ALA A 550 -21.37 -7.94 -32.49
N GLY A 551 -22.39 -8.42 -33.20
CA GLY A 551 -22.27 -9.47 -34.22
C GLY A 551 -21.39 -9.07 -35.40
N TYR A 552 -21.56 -7.84 -35.92
CA TYR A 552 -20.76 -7.30 -37.02
C TYR A 552 -19.29 -7.12 -36.62
N TYR A 553 -19.04 -6.47 -35.48
CA TYR A 553 -17.69 -6.24 -34.99
C TYR A 553 -16.97 -7.53 -34.57
N MET A 554 -17.72 -8.55 -34.15
CA MET A 554 -17.20 -9.90 -33.92
C MET A 554 -16.69 -10.54 -35.21
N LEU A 555 -17.48 -10.56 -36.29
CA LEU A 555 -17.08 -11.11 -37.59
C LEU A 555 -15.87 -10.36 -38.16
N LEU A 556 -15.87 -9.03 -38.07
CA LEU A 556 -14.74 -8.20 -38.50
C LEU A 556 -13.47 -8.48 -37.69
N THR A 557 -13.61 -8.67 -36.37
CA THR A 557 -12.49 -8.97 -35.47
C THR A 557 -11.91 -10.36 -35.76
N TRP A 558 -12.76 -11.36 -35.98
CA TRP A 558 -12.34 -12.70 -36.34
C TRP A 558 -11.61 -12.71 -37.69
N PHE A 559 -12.21 -12.12 -38.73
CA PHE A 559 -11.64 -12.10 -40.08
C PHE A 559 -10.25 -11.46 -40.15
N LYS A 560 -10.01 -10.42 -39.34
CA LYS A 560 -8.71 -9.75 -39.20
C LYS A 560 -7.65 -10.58 -38.48
N ARG A 561 -8.03 -11.47 -37.58
CA ARG A 561 -7.11 -12.32 -36.80
C ARG A 561 -6.86 -13.67 -37.44
N ALA A 562 -7.77 -14.13 -38.29
CA ALA A 562 -7.61 -15.37 -39.04
C ALA A 562 -6.38 -15.29 -39.98
N PRO A 563 -5.46 -16.28 -39.91
CA PRO A 563 -4.33 -16.38 -40.85
C PRO A 563 -4.77 -16.30 -42.31
N ARG A 564 -3.96 -15.68 -43.17
CA ARG A 564 -4.24 -15.56 -44.62
C ARG A 564 -4.19 -16.89 -45.37
N SER A 565 -3.47 -17.88 -44.85
CA SER A 565 -3.31 -19.21 -45.45
C SER A 565 -4.53 -20.13 -45.30
N ILE A 566 -5.55 -19.69 -44.56
CA ILE A 566 -6.71 -20.51 -44.22
C ILE A 566 -7.90 -20.10 -45.09
N ASP A 567 -8.67 -21.08 -45.56
CA ASP A 567 -9.95 -20.85 -46.23
C ASP A 567 -10.98 -20.31 -45.22
N LYS A 568 -11.04 -18.99 -45.12
CA LYS A 568 -11.92 -18.27 -44.19
C LYS A 568 -13.39 -18.52 -44.52
N ASP A 569 -13.72 -18.65 -45.80
CA ASP A 569 -15.09 -18.88 -46.28
C ASP A 569 -15.60 -20.23 -45.74
N SER A 570 -14.81 -21.30 -45.94
CA SER A 570 -15.16 -22.64 -45.44
C SER A 570 -15.24 -22.73 -43.91
N LEU A 571 -14.36 -22.01 -43.20
CA LEU A 571 -14.40 -21.98 -41.74
C LEU A 571 -15.67 -21.33 -41.22
N LEU A 572 -16.11 -20.23 -41.83
CA LEU A 572 -17.32 -19.53 -41.43
C LEU A 572 -18.56 -20.38 -41.73
N ILE A 573 -18.64 -20.99 -42.91
CA ILE A 573 -19.72 -21.91 -43.31
C ILE A 573 -19.83 -23.10 -42.33
N ASN A 574 -18.69 -23.71 -41.97
CA ASN A 574 -18.67 -24.80 -41.00
C ASN A 574 -19.07 -24.32 -39.59
N ALA A 575 -18.62 -23.14 -39.16
CA ALA A 575 -19.00 -22.59 -37.86
C ALA A 575 -20.51 -22.27 -37.78
N LEU A 576 -21.10 -21.77 -38.87
CA LEU A 576 -22.54 -21.53 -39.02
C LEU A 576 -23.35 -22.83 -39.00
N THR A 577 -22.87 -23.86 -39.69
CA THR A 577 -23.45 -25.21 -39.67
C THR A 577 -23.46 -25.78 -38.24
N ASN A 578 -22.38 -25.59 -37.48
CA ASN A 578 -22.24 -26.06 -36.11
C ASN A 578 -23.13 -25.32 -35.09
N ILE A 579 -23.59 -24.11 -35.39
CA ILE A 579 -24.60 -23.40 -34.58
C ILE A 579 -26.03 -23.65 -35.07
N LYS A 580 -26.22 -24.58 -36.01
CA LYS A 580 -27.51 -24.95 -36.65
C LYS A 580 -28.13 -23.86 -37.53
N ARG A 581 -27.34 -22.90 -38.01
CA ARG A 581 -27.75 -21.90 -39.02
C ARG A 581 -27.37 -22.36 -40.42
N TRP A 582 -28.03 -23.42 -40.86
CA TRP A 582 -27.82 -24.04 -42.18
C TRP A 582 -28.33 -23.15 -43.31
N ASP A 583 -29.35 -22.34 -43.04
CA ASP A 583 -29.92 -21.33 -43.92
C ASP A 583 -28.85 -20.35 -44.41
N ILE A 584 -28.12 -19.75 -43.47
CA ILE A 584 -27.04 -18.80 -43.77
C ILE A 584 -25.83 -19.50 -44.39
N ALA A 585 -25.48 -20.69 -43.89
CA ALA A 585 -24.35 -21.46 -44.39
C ALA A 585 -24.53 -21.83 -45.88
N GLN A 586 -25.75 -22.19 -46.28
CA GLN A 586 -26.09 -22.52 -47.66
C GLN A 586 -26.03 -21.30 -48.58
N GLU A 587 -26.50 -20.15 -48.12
CA GLU A 587 -26.43 -18.89 -48.88
C GLU A 587 -24.97 -18.49 -49.16
N LEU A 588 -24.10 -18.58 -48.16
CA LEU A 588 -22.67 -18.33 -48.34
C LEU A 588 -21.99 -19.33 -49.29
N GLU A 589 -22.40 -20.61 -49.26
CA GLU A 589 -21.87 -21.63 -50.17
C GLU A 589 -22.25 -21.33 -51.62
N LEU A 590 -23.50 -20.90 -51.87
CA LEU A 590 -23.96 -20.48 -53.20
C LEU A 590 -23.19 -19.26 -53.71
N MET A 591 -22.96 -18.25 -52.86
CA MET A 591 -22.15 -17.09 -53.22
C MET A 591 -20.69 -17.47 -53.52
N LYS A 592 -20.12 -18.43 -52.77
CA LYS A 592 -18.77 -18.94 -52.99
C LYS A 592 -18.63 -19.60 -54.36
N GLU A 593 -19.59 -20.43 -54.73
CA GLU A 593 -19.59 -21.11 -56.03
C GLU A 593 -19.81 -20.13 -57.19
N ALA A 594 -20.72 -19.16 -57.04
CA ALA A 594 -20.93 -18.11 -58.04
C ALA A 594 -19.65 -17.30 -58.33
N LYS A 595 -18.96 -16.85 -57.26
CA LYS A 595 -17.69 -16.10 -57.41
C LYS A 595 -16.59 -16.94 -58.04
N ARG A 596 -16.55 -18.25 -57.74
CA ARG A 596 -15.61 -19.19 -58.36
C ARG A 596 -15.89 -19.35 -59.86
N GLN A 597 -17.16 -19.35 -60.27
CA GLN A 597 -17.53 -19.39 -61.68
C GLN A 597 -17.16 -18.09 -62.41
N GLU A 598 -17.43 -16.92 -61.81
CA GLU A 598 -17.01 -15.63 -62.37
C GLU A 598 -15.49 -15.55 -62.56
N GLN A 599 -14.71 -16.01 -61.58
CA GLN A 599 -13.25 -16.04 -61.68
C GLN A 599 -12.75 -16.95 -62.80
N ARG A 600 -13.43 -18.10 -63.03
CA ARG A 600 -13.11 -19.00 -64.15
C ARG A 600 -13.38 -18.32 -65.50
N ILE A 601 -14.49 -17.60 -65.63
CA ILE A 601 -14.87 -16.89 -66.85
C ILE A 601 -13.89 -15.73 -67.12
N SER A 602 -13.59 -14.90 -66.11
CA SER A 602 -12.65 -13.79 -66.23
C SER A 602 -11.23 -14.25 -66.58
N SER A 603 -10.76 -15.35 -65.96
CA SER A 603 -9.44 -15.90 -66.27
C SER A 603 -9.36 -16.38 -67.73
N ARG A 604 -10.46 -16.92 -68.27
CA ARG A 604 -10.54 -17.32 -69.67
C ARG A 604 -10.50 -16.12 -70.62
N ASP A 605 -11.23 -15.06 -70.29
CA ASP A 605 -11.24 -13.83 -71.10
C ASP A 605 -9.88 -13.10 -71.09
N ASP A 606 -9.19 -13.08 -69.95
CA ASP A 606 -7.83 -12.52 -69.85
C ASP A 606 -6.82 -13.35 -70.65
N GLN A 607 -6.94 -14.68 -70.63
CA GLN A 607 -6.10 -15.56 -71.43
C GLN A 607 -6.31 -15.33 -72.94
N LEU A 608 -7.56 -15.15 -73.40
CA LEU A 608 -7.87 -14.81 -74.79
C LEU A 608 -7.29 -13.45 -75.21
N ARG A 609 -7.32 -12.45 -74.33
CA ARG A 609 -6.68 -11.13 -74.58
C ARG A 609 -5.18 -11.26 -74.75
N ILE A 610 -4.53 -12.05 -73.90
CA ILE A 610 -3.08 -12.29 -73.97
C ILE A 610 -2.71 -12.98 -75.29
N PHE A 611 -3.49 -13.97 -75.73
CA PHE A 611 -3.32 -14.60 -77.05
C PHE A 611 -3.46 -13.59 -78.20
N HIS A 612 -4.48 -12.73 -78.19
CA HIS A 612 -4.67 -11.72 -79.23
C HIS A 612 -3.47 -10.76 -79.34
N VAL A 613 -2.92 -10.30 -78.21
CA VAL A 613 -1.72 -9.45 -78.20
C VAL A 613 -0.51 -10.19 -78.76
N ALA A 614 -0.31 -11.45 -78.36
CA ALA A 614 0.77 -12.28 -78.87
C ALA A 614 0.67 -12.50 -80.40
N PHE A 615 -0.53 -12.81 -80.89
CA PHE A 615 -0.76 -13.02 -82.33
C PHE A 615 -0.52 -11.76 -83.13
N THR A 616 -0.98 -10.61 -82.63
CA THR A 616 -0.70 -9.31 -83.26
C THR A 616 0.80 -9.06 -83.39
N ARG A 617 1.60 -9.39 -82.37
CA ARG A 617 3.06 -9.25 -82.43
C ARG A 617 3.72 -10.24 -83.39
N ILE A 618 3.30 -11.50 -83.42
CA ILE A 618 3.78 -12.48 -84.42
C ILE A 618 3.53 -11.96 -85.84
N CYS A 619 2.34 -11.42 -86.08
CA CYS A 619 1.93 -10.86 -87.36
C CYS A 619 2.54 -9.48 -87.68
N GLN A 620 3.44 -8.94 -86.86
CA GLN A 620 4.24 -7.76 -87.16
C GLN A 620 5.63 -8.09 -87.72
N HIS A 621 6.05 -9.37 -87.66
CA HIS A 621 7.34 -9.81 -88.20
C HIS A 621 7.19 -10.33 -89.63
N ASP A 622 7.82 -9.65 -90.60
CA ASP A 622 7.76 -9.98 -92.03
C ASP A 622 8.18 -11.42 -92.33
N GLU A 623 9.17 -11.96 -91.60
CA GLU A 623 9.62 -13.36 -91.77
C GLU A 623 8.55 -14.37 -91.32
N CYS A 624 7.82 -14.07 -90.23
CA CYS A 624 6.70 -14.90 -89.77
C CYS A 624 5.54 -14.87 -90.77
N ILE A 625 5.24 -13.68 -91.33
CA ILE A 625 4.21 -13.51 -92.35
C ILE A 625 4.55 -14.29 -93.63
N ARG A 626 5.82 -14.26 -94.08
CA ARG A 626 6.26 -15.01 -95.28
C ARG A 626 6.24 -16.52 -95.08
N THR A 627 6.46 -16.99 -93.85
CA THR A 627 6.52 -18.41 -93.49
C THR A 627 5.23 -18.91 -92.82
N TRP A 628 4.10 -18.21 -92.98
CA TRP A 628 2.85 -18.51 -92.27
C TRP A 628 2.36 -19.96 -92.46
N LYS A 629 2.57 -20.58 -93.64
CA LYS A 629 2.22 -22.00 -93.87
C LYS A 629 3.06 -22.96 -93.02
N GLN A 630 4.32 -22.62 -92.77
CA GLN A 630 5.20 -23.39 -91.90
C GLN A 630 4.77 -23.24 -90.44
N ILE A 631 4.41 -22.02 -90.02
CA ILE A 631 3.82 -21.77 -88.70
C ILE A 631 2.51 -22.56 -88.54
N ALA A 632 1.62 -22.54 -89.54
CA ALA A 632 0.35 -23.27 -89.49
C ALA A 632 0.53 -24.79 -89.36
N ARG A 633 1.53 -25.37 -90.03
CA ARG A 633 1.88 -26.80 -89.90
C ARG A 633 2.45 -27.14 -88.53
N GLU A 634 3.31 -26.29 -87.96
CA GLU A 634 3.81 -26.47 -86.59
C GLU A 634 2.72 -26.30 -85.53
N LEU A 635 1.69 -25.50 -85.81
CA LEU A 635 0.45 -25.42 -85.02
C LEU A 635 -0.46 -26.64 -85.20
N MET A 636 -0.04 -27.63 -86.00
CA MET A 636 -0.77 -28.87 -86.29
C MET A 636 -2.14 -28.64 -86.94
N LEU A 637 -2.30 -27.54 -87.68
CA LEU A 637 -3.50 -27.31 -88.49
C LEU A 637 -3.55 -28.32 -89.65
N SER A 638 -4.74 -28.80 -89.98
CA SER A 638 -4.91 -29.76 -91.08
C SER A 638 -4.56 -29.11 -92.42
N ASN A 639 -4.15 -29.92 -93.41
CA ASN A 639 -3.89 -29.39 -94.76
C ASN A 639 -5.16 -28.76 -95.39
N GLU A 640 -6.34 -29.25 -95.01
CA GLU A 640 -7.63 -28.68 -95.42
C GLU A 640 -7.84 -27.28 -94.84
N ASP A 641 -7.50 -27.07 -93.56
CA ASP A 641 -7.61 -25.75 -92.92
C ASP A 641 -6.61 -24.76 -93.50
N ILE A 642 -5.37 -25.21 -93.77
CA ILE A 642 -4.35 -24.36 -94.41
C ILE A 642 -4.78 -23.95 -95.82
N GLN A 643 -5.35 -24.87 -96.60
CA GLN A 643 -5.88 -24.58 -97.93
C GLN A 643 -7.07 -23.61 -97.86
N ARG A 644 -8.00 -23.82 -96.91
CA ARG A 644 -9.13 -22.92 -96.69
C ARG A 644 -8.68 -21.50 -96.35
N ILE A 645 -7.68 -21.35 -95.48
CA ILE A 645 -7.10 -20.03 -95.13
C ILE A 645 -6.42 -19.38 -96.36
N GLU A 646 -5.72 -20.16 -97.19
CA GLU A 646 -5.07 -19.65 -98.39
C GLU A 646 -6.07 -19.14 -99.43
N GLU A 647 -7.17 -19.85 -99.63
CA GLU A 647 -8.23 -19.49 -100.60
C GLU A 647 -9.06 -18.28 -100.12
N GLN A 648 -9.31 -18.16 -98.81
CA GLN A 648 -10.20 -17.14 -98.25
C GLN A 648 -9.55 -15.78 -98.01
N TYR A 649 -8.25 -15.73 -97.74
CA TYR A 649 -7.55 -14.49 -97.39
C TYR A 649 -6.49 -14.14 -98.44
N LEU A 650 -6.42 -12.87 -98.84
CA LEU A 650 -5.49 -12.41 -99.89
C LEU A 650 -4.11 -12.04 -99.33
N LEU A 651 -4.06 -11.50 -98.10
CA LEU A 651 -2.84 -11.04 -97.47
C LEU A 651 -2.23 -12.15 -96.60
N ASN A 652 -0.92 -12.40 -96.74
CA ASN A 652 -0.20 -13.38 -95.92
C ASN A 652 -0.25 -13.05 -94.42
N GLN A 653 -0.39 -11.77 -94.06
CA GLN A 653 -0.53 -11.35 -92.67
C GLN A 653 -1.86 -11.83 -92.06
N GLU A 654 -2.96 -11.71 -92.81
CA GLU A 654 -4.27 -12.22 -92.41
C GLU A 654 -4.28 -13.75 -92.32
N ARG A 655 -3.60 -14.42 -93.26
CA ARG A 655 -3.44 -15.88 -93.24
C ARG A 655 -2.68 -16.36 -92.00
N CYS A 656 -1.62 -15.65 -91.60
CA CYS A 656 -0.86 -15.92 -90.38
C CYS A 656 -1.73 -15.74 -89.12
N LEU A 657 -2.45 -14.61 -89.04
CA LEU A 657 -3.33 -14.31 -87.90
C LEU A 657 -4.44 -15.35 -87.75
N ARG A 658 -5.11 -15.72 -88.85
CA ARG A 658 -6.20 -16.70 -88.84
C ARG A 658 -5.72 -18.11 -88.49
N SER A 659 -4.50 -18.47 -88.88
CA SER A 659 -3.87 -19.73 -88.46
C SER A 659 -3.67 -19.77 -86.93
N LEU A 660 -3.21 -18.66 -86.34
CA LEU A 660 -3.02 -18.55 -84.89
C LEU A 660 -4.36 -18.53 -84.12
N GLU A 661 -5.36 -17.84 -84.65
CA GLU A 661 -6.71 -17.78 -84.06
C GLU A 661 -7.42 -19.14 -84.09
N LEU A 662 -7.33 -19.87 -85.21
CA LEU A 662 -7.89 -21.23 -85.30
C LEU A 662 -7.22 -22.19 -84.33
N TRP A 663 -5.90 -22.09 -84.16
CA TRP A 663 -5.19 -22.86 -83.13
C TRP A 663 -5.62 -22.50 -81.71
N ALA A 664 -5.82 -21.20 -81.41
CA ALA A 664 -6.32 -20.77 -80.10
C ALA A 664 -7.77 -21.19 -79.81
N SER A 665 -8.57 -21.46 -80.85
CA SER A 665 -9.96 -21.90 -80.69
C SER A 665 -10.09 -23.37 -80.26
N ASP A 666 -9.02 -24.17 -80.39
CA ASP A 666 -8.94 -25.53 -79.85
C ASP A 666 -8.49 -25.50 -78.38
N ASP A 667 -9.48 -25.42 -77.48
CA ASP A 667 -9.35 -25.27 -76.02
C ASP A 667 -8.50 -26.38 -75.35
N SER A 668 -8.21 -27.48 -76.05
CA SER A 668 -7.44 -28.61 -75.52
C SER A 668 -5.92 -28.48 -75.71
N ARG A 669 -5.46 -27.57 -76.58
CA ARG A 669 -4.05 -27.53 -77.04
C ARG A 669 -3.40 -26.15 -77.00
N ALA A 670 -4.19 -25.08 -76.83
CA ALA A 670 -3.70 -23.71 -76.86
C ALA A 670 -3.06 -23.27 -75.52
N ASP A 671 -1.73 -23.26 -75.45
CA ASP A 671 -0.95 -22.71 -74.32
C ASP A 671 0.14 -21.77 -74.85
N MET A 672 0.26 -20.59 -74.26
CA MET A 672 1.28 -19.60 -74.59
C MET A 672 2.72 -20.16 -74.46
N LYS A 673 2.96 -21.08 -73.51
CA LYS A 673 4.25 -21.80 -73.39
C LYS A 673 4.52 -22.74 -74.56
N ILE A 674 3.47 -23.28 -75.18
CA ILE A 674 3.58 -24.11 -76.40
C ILE A 674 3.89 -23.19 -77.58
N LEU A 675 3.17 -22.07 -77.73
CA LEU A 675 3.41 -21.07 -78.77
C LEU A 675 4.85 -20.52 -78.72
N ALA A 676 5.34 -20.15 -77.54
CA ALA A 676 6.69 -19.64 -77.34
C ALA A 676 7.77 -20.67 -77.66
N ARG A 677 7.53 -21.97 -77.35
CA ARG A 677 8.44 -23.07 -77.70
C ARG A 677 8.48 -23.31 -79.21
N MET A 678 7.33 -23.26 -79.88
CA MET A 678 7.22 -23.44 -81.32
C MET A 678 7.89 -22.29 -82.09
N MET A 679 7.71 -21.04 -81.66
CA MET A 679 8.44 -19.91 -82.26
C MET A 679 9.96 -20.07 -82.12
N ARG A 680 10.43 -20.77 -81.08
CA ARG A 680 11.86 -21.10 -80.91
C ARG A 680 12.34 -22.16 -81.89
N SER A 681 11.55 -23.22 -82.13
CA SER A 681 11.92 -24.30 -83.06
C SER A 681 11.98 -23.82 -84.50
N LEU A 682 11.14 -22.85 -84.86
CA LEU A 682 11.15 -22.19 -86.17
C LEU A 682 12.29 -21.15 -86.36
N GLY A 683 13.13 -20.93 -85.34
CA GLY A 683 14.26 -20.02 -85.42
C GLY A 683 13.97 -18.59 -84.92
N PHE A 684 12.73 -18.25 -84.59
CA PHE A 684 12.32 -16.94 -84.06
C PHE A 684 12.64 -16.79 -82.55
N ARG A 685 13.93 -16.83 -82.20
CA ARG A 685 14.40 -16.84 -80.80
C ARG A 685 14.13 -15.54 -80.03
N ALA A 686 14.05 -14.39 -80.70
CA ALA A 686 13.70 -13.11 -80.07
C ALA A 686 12.21 -13.09 -79.71
N LEU A 687 11.36 -13.46 -80.67
CA LEU A 687 9.92 -13.54 -80.50
C LEU A 687 9.50 -14.59 -79.45
N SER A 688 10.16 -15.75 -79.44
CA SER A 688 9.99 -16.77 -78.39
C SER A 688 10.27 -16.24 -76.98
N ARG A 689 11.29 -15.39 -76.82
CA ARG A 689 11.62 -14.78 -75.52
C ARG A 689 10.55 -13.78 -75.10
N GLU A 690 10.09 -12.94 -76.02
CA GLU A 690 9.03 -11.98 -75.76
C GLU A 690 7.70 -12.65 -75.40
N LEU A 691 7.29 -13.68 -76.16
CA LEU A 691 6.12 -14.48 -75.82
C LEU A 691 6.28 -15.19 -74.47
N GLY A 692 7.48 -15.63 -74.14
CA GLY A 692 7.80 -16.21 -72.83
C GLY A 692 7.66 -15.24 -71.66
N THR A 693 7.71 -13.92 -71.89
CA THR A 693 7.44 -12.89 -70.86
C THR A 693 5.97 -12.54 -70.70
N MET A 694 5.09 -13.01 -71.59
CA MET A 694 3.64 -12.83 -71.51
C MET A 694 2.92 -13.92 -70.70
N VAL A 695 3.69 -14.89 -70.21
CA VAL A 695 3.28 -16.02 -69.35
C VAL A 695 3.72 -15.74 -67.94
#